data_AF-A0A8W7PVY9-F1
#
_entry.id   AF-A0A8W7PVY9-F1
#
_cell.length_a   1.000
_cell.length_b   1.000
_cell.length_c   1.000
_cell.angle_alpha   90.00
_cell.angle_beta   90.00
_cell.angle_gamma   90.00
#
_symmetry.space_group_name_H-M   'P 1'
#
loop_
_entity.id
_entity.type
_entity.pdbx_description
1 polymer ?
#
loop_
_entity_poly.entity_id
_entity_poly.type
_entity_poly.pdbx_seq_one_letter_code
_entity_poly.pdbx_strand_id
1 'polypeptide(L)'
;MHLSMVLFLVCSIAVRLSSAAIEVKATTTRCYSPAFLMYESMMTKFLEGYQTLTTIIGDDTVDNAIIEAIKCHRVNMLQASYKLYTVDTYFHSAKKDQNDPTYGYHLNPYPLWKTLYCEANVSMVMEEVLPAIAFRNPVARVVLLVRGIAKYDMLQFFRRAWTRYKMLDILILSRIDYQTLLVCLFNPYLTGRDEMADERNMLCYHLRTMEDVAQFNQKAQRFTYERINNLHHYQLQVAITDVELMSKAVYFQNGSIHRYQYLDGEMVEIFRQRMNFTIKYLELNYQESVGFISSNGSIGGSLKMLEENTIDLAANSRSIMQHPMRNLQYVHFLCPIRLVFVVPFNYFANRYKMVFFHAYSLQMYLTNIAMAVLIPSLLLVLMRRDFSVPAYVKESFRILAIVFACSVALPRNTRHRLVLMGLMFYSIVAYSAWQGITIVQLNQDDEKLRNIQTLEELADTDLDLKAIVTFGNAIRGKAWNGSDVRGRIAARLDVQWTPSNISIIPEVADNRTTAVPIIEYFVEVVRSRYFDPVRKRSKVYFIHEPFIEYLTAMALPKNSPLFPTIRRLTMSCLENGIVNFQLSLIRHKGVLLQIAQNRNRTLRDEPPARKVNLFNMRFVFYVYLVMNGGAILVFFLELAYHRHQKKRTTLRRNRRRARARRSSIIWPYIE
;
A
#
# COMPACT_ATOMS: atom_id res chain seq x y z
N MET A 1 -13.81 -34.86 -5.91
CA MET A 1 -13.50 -34.72 -4.47
C MET A 1 -13.81 -33.34 -3.87
N HIS A 2 -13.83 -32.24 -4.63
CA HIS A 2 -14.14 -30.91 -4.07
C HIS A 2 -15.63 -30.66 -3.73
N LEU A 3 -16.56 -31.37 -4.38
CA LEU A 3 -17.99 -31.21 -4.08
C LEU A 3 -18.38 -31.79 -2.71
N SER A 4 -17.76 -32.91 -2.33
CA SER A 4 -17.99 -33.60 -1.05
C SER A 4 -17.48 -32.79 0.14
N MET A 5 -16.39 -32.04 -0.04
CA MET A 5 -15.81 -31.20 1.01
C MET A 5 -16.61 -29.91 1.23
N VAL A 6 -17.19 -29.34 0.16
CA VAL A 6 -18.13 -28.21 0.27
C VAL A 6 -19.44 -28.66 0.92
N LEU A 7 -19.94 -29.86 0.59
CA LEU A 7 -21.13 -30.41 1.26
C LEU A 7 -20.85 -30.70 2.75
N PHE A 8 -19.67 -31.22 3.09
CA PHE A 8 -19.27 -31.43 4.48
C PHE A 8 -19.05 -30.12 5.24
N LEU A 9 -18.56 -29.04 4.61
CA LEU A 9 -18.47 -27.72 5.23
C LEU A 9 -19.85 -27.08 5.43
N VAL A 10 -20.75 -27.22 4.46
CA VAL A 10 -22.13 -26.71 4.57
C VAL A 10 -22.92 -27.51 5.63
N CYS A 11 -22.72 -28.83 5.72
CA CYS A 11 -23.31 -29.66 6.77
C CYS A 11 -22.66 -29.46 8.15
N SER A 12 -21.36 -29.16 8.25
CA SER A 12 -20.73 -28.91 9.57
C SER A 12 -21.01 -27.51 10.12
N ILE A 13 -21.35 -26.53 9.26
CA ILE A 13 -21.93 -25.24 9.71
C ILE A 13 -23.39 -25.40 10.17
N ALA A 14 -24.11 -26.42 9.68
CA ALA A 14 -25.46 -26.73 10.12
C ALA A 14 -25.53 -27.46 11.50
N VAL A 15 -24.42 -28.01 12.02
CA VAL A 15 -24.43 -28.97 13.16
C VAL A 15 -23.95 -28.37 14.50
N ARG A 16 -24.02 -27.05 14.69
CA ARG A 16 -24.01 -26.44 16.04
C ARG A 16 -25.20 -25.51 16.32
N LEU A 17 -26.34 -25.83 15.72
CA LEU A 17 -27.64 -25.36 16.18
C LEU A 17 -28.29 -26.48 17.01
N SER A 18 -27.76 -26.72 18.21
CA SER A 18 -28.50 -27.46 19.22
C SER A 18 -29.69 -26.59 19.65
N SER A 19 -30.81 -26.74 18.95
CA SER A 19 -32.10 -26.19 19.36
C SER A 19 -32.55 -26.96 20.61
N ALA A 20 -32.38 -26.36 21.78
CA ALA A 20 -33.10 -26.82 22.96
C ALA A 20 -34.60 -26.63 22.68
N ALA A 21 -35.33 -27.73 22.56
CA ALA A 21 -36.79 -27.69 22.50
C ALA A 21 -37.30 -27.22 23.86
N ILE A 22 -37.86 -26.00 23.91
CA ILE A 22 -38.45 -25.44 25.12
C ILE A 22 -39.91 -25.88 25.13
N GLU A 23 -40.24 -26.82 26.02
CA GLU A 23 -41.60 -27.24 26.28
C GLU A 23 -42.26 -26.25 27.23
N VAL A 24 -43.18 -25.44 26.70
CA VAL A 24 -43.85 -24.37 27.44
C VAL A 24 -45.02 -24.98 28.23
N LYS A 25 -44.83 -25.21 29.54
CA LYS A 25 -45.91 -25.70 30.43
C LYS A 25 -46.92 -24.58 30.74
N ALA A 26 -48.20 -24.93 30.77
CA ALA A 26 -49.33 -24.02 30.68
C ALA A 26 -49.89 -23.58 32.04
N THR A 27 -50.03 -22.26 32.21
CA THR A 27 -51.06 -21.62 33.04
C THR A 27 -51.58 -20.37 32.31
N THR A 28 -52.90 -20.26 32.21
CA THR A 28 -53.76 -19.12 31.77
C THR A 28 -53.30 -18.21 30.62
N THR A 29 -53.99 -18.28 29.47
CA THR A 29 -53.76 -17.44 28.27
C THR A 29 -54.55 -16.12 28.28
N ARG A 30 -53.87 -14.97 28.15
CA ARG A 30 -54.48 -13.62 28.04
C ARG A 30 -54.32 -12.97 26.65
N CYS A 31 -54.58 -13.75 25.60
CA CYS A 31 -54.31 -13.38 24.20
C CYS A 31 -55.12 -12.19 23.65
N TYR A 32 -56.22 -11.83 24.32
CA TYR A 32 -57.08 -10.73 23.92
C TYR A 32 -56.93 -9.49 24.81
N SER A 33 -55.92 -9.46 25.70
CA SER A 33 -55.71 -8.26 26.51
C SER A 33 -55.21 -7.11 25.62
N PRO A 34 -55.79 -5.90 25.72
CA PRO A 34 -55.40 -4.75 24.88
C PRO A 34 -53.91 -4.42 24.96
N ALA A 35 -53.32 -4.49 26.16
CA ALA A 35 -51.89 -4.25 26.36
C ALA A 35 -50.99 -5.27 25.64
N PHE A 36 -51.43 -6.54 25.57
CA PHE A 36 -50.70 -7.58 24.85
C PHE A 36 -50.71 -7.33 23.33
N LEU A 37 -51.89 -7.02 22.76
CA LEU A 37 -52.03 -6.72 21.33
C LEU A 37 -51.24 -5.46 20.92
N MET A 38 -51.24 -4.44 21.78
CA MET A 38 -50.43 -3.23 21.57
C MET A 38 -48.93 -3.52 21.58
N TYR A 39 -48.48 -4.30 22.56
CA TYR A 39 -47.09 -4.73 22.68
C TYR A 39 -46.64 -5.51 21.44
N GLU A 40 -47.44 -6.48 21.01
CA GLU A 40 -47.15 -7.33 19.85
C GLU A 40 -47.04 -6.53 18.55
N SER A 41 -48.00 -5.65 18.27
CA SER A 41 -48.00 -4.79 17.08
C SER A 41 -46.78 -3.86 17.05
N MET A 42 -46.45 -3.25 18.20
CA MET A 42 -45.25 -2.42 18.33
C MET A 42 -43.98 -3.24 18.08
N MET A 43 -43.87 -4.45 18.66
CA MET A 43 -42.68 -5.28 18.54
C MET A 43 -42.46 -5.82 17.13
N THR A 44 -43.53 -6.22 16.46
CA THR A 44 -43.48 -6.66 15.06
C THR A 44 -42.89 -5.57 14.16
N LYS A 45 -43.29 -4.31 14.37
CA LYS A 45 -42.76 -3.17 13.62
C LYS A 45 -41.34 -2.78 14.04
N PHE A 46 -41.02 -2.79 15.32
CA PHE A 46 -39.72 -2.37 15.83
C PHE A 46 -38.59 -3.37 15.54
N LEU A 47 -38.93 -4.66 15.41
CA LEU A 47 -38.00 -5.76 15.09
C LEU A 47 -38.02 -6.15 13.59
N GLU A 48 -38.76 -5.43 12.75
CA GLU A 48 -38.86 -5.68 11.32
C GLU A 48 -37.47 -5.66 10.65
N GLY A 49 -37.16 -6.69 9.85
CA GLY A 49 -35.89 -6.82 9.12
C GLY A 49 -34.71 -7.44 9.89
N TYR A 50 -34.87 -7.78 11.17
CA TYR A 50 -33.85 -8.49 11.94
C TYR A 50 -33.97 -10.02 11.83
N GLN A 51 -32.82 -10.69 11.72
CA GLN A 51 -32.76 -12.14 11.48
C GLN A 51 -32.68 -12.99 12.75
N THR A 52 -32.24 -12.41 13.88
CA THR A 52 -31.95 -13.14 15.13
C THR A 52 -32.53 -12.37 16.31
N LEU A 53 -33.27 -13.05 17.19
CA LEU A 53 -33.78 -12.50 18.45
C LEU A 53 -33.31 -13.37 19.62
N THR A 54 -32.61 -12.73 20.57
CA THR A 54 -32.24 -13.36 21.84
C THR A 54 -33.16 -12.84 22.93
N THR A 55 -33.83 -13.73 23.67
CA THR A 55 -34.71 -13.37 24.79
C THR A 55 -34.05 -13.78 26.11
N ILE A 56 -33.99 -12.84 27.05
CA ILE A 56 -33.40 -12.99 28.39
C ILE A 56 -34.53 -12.81 29.42
N ILE A 57 -34.73 -13.79 30.30
CA ILE A 57 -35.83 -13.79 31.28
C ILE A 57 -35.26 -13.75 32.70
N GLY A 58 -35.84 -12.89 33.55
CA GLY A 58 -35.43 -12.75 34.96
C GLY A 58 -35.92 -13.86 35.89
N ASP A 59 -37.09 -14.45 35.65
CA ASP A 59 -37.68 -15.49 36.50
C ASP A 59 -38.55 -16.42 35.64
N ASP A 60 -38.33 -17.73 35.75
CA ASP A 60 -39.05 -18.77 35.01
C ASP A 60 -40.54 -18.88 35.43
N THR A 61 -40.89 -18.31 36.58
CA THR A 61 -42.24 -18.38 37.16
C THR A 61 -43.16 -17.23 36.74
N VAL A 62 -42.65 -16.24 36.01
CA VAL A 62 -43.38 -15.02 35.65
C VAL A 62 -43.91 -15.11 34.21
N ASP A 63 -45.20 -14.83 34.02
CA ASP A 63 -45.83 -14.70 32.70
C ASP A 63 -45.03 -13.73 31.81
N ASN A 64 -44.36 -14.29 30.80
CA ASN A 64 -43.45 -13.58 29.90
C ASN A 64 -44.18 -13.19 28.61
N ALA A 65 -44.14 -11.91 28.24
CA ALA A 65 -44.91 -11.37 27.12
C ALA A 65 -44.56 -11.99 25.76
N ILE A 66 -43.32 -12.42 25.52
CA ILE A 66 -42.92 -13.11 24.28
C ILE A 66 -43.37 -14.57 24.28
N ILE A 67 -43.23 -15.25 25.42
CA ILE A 67 -43.72 -16.62 25.57
C ILE A 67 -45.26 -16.64 25.44
N GLU A 68 -45.96 -15.66 26.03
CA GLU A 68 -47.39 -15.42 25.83
C GLU A 68 -47.72 -15.16 24.36
N ALA A 69 -46.93 -14.36 23.64
CA ALA A 69 -47.17 -14.12 22.22
C ALA A 69 -47.07 -15.37 21.36
N ILE A 70 -46.06 -16.20 21.63
CA ILE A 70 -45.88 -17.50 20.99
C ILE A 70 -47.06 -18.43 21.32
N LYS A 71 -47.50 -18.47 22.59
CA LYS A 71 -48.67 -19.23 23.05
C LYS A 71 -49.95 -18.78 22.34
N CYS A 72 -50.13 -17.48 22.13
CA CYS A 72 -51.33 -16.90 21.53
C CYS A 72 -51.45 -17.11 20.02
N HIS A 73 -50.33 -17.23 19.31
CA HIS A 73 -50.30 -17.45 17.85
C HIS A 73 -50.36 -18.92 17.44
N ARG A 74 -50.42 -19.87 18.39
CA ARG A 74 -50.42 -21.33 18.13
C ARG A 74 -49.30 -21.76 17.17
N VAL A 75 -48.12 -21.14 17.28
CA VAL A 75 -46.98 -21.46 16.42
C VAL A 75 -46.22 -22.62 17.06
N ASN A 76 -46.37 -23.83 16.51
CA ASN A 76 -45.71 -25.04 17.02
C ASN A 76 -44.20 -25.10 16.70
N MET A 77 -43.68 -24.23 15.82
CA MET A 77 -42.25 -24.10 15.53
C MET A 77 -41.85 -22.67 15.15
N LEU A 78 -40.92 -22.09 15.89
CA LEU A 78 -40.31 -20.78 15.60
C LEU A 78 -39.27 -20.92 14.47
N GLN A 79 -39.60 -20.52 13.25
CA GLN A 79 -38.61 -20.38 12.18
C GLN A 79 -37.98 -18.98 12.20
N ALA A 80 -36.82 -18.90 12.88
CA ALA A 80 -35.61 -18.10 12.60
C ALA A 80 -34.88 -17.81 13.93
N SER A 81 -34.03 -18.76 14.38
CA SER A 81 -32.98 -18.54 15.39
C SER A 81 -33.36 -17.81 16.69
N TYR A 82 -34.48 -18.19 17.31
CA TYR A 82 -34.81 -17.74 18.67
C TYR A 82 -33.90 -18.43 19.69
N LYS A 83 -33.28 -17.67 20.60
CA LYS A 83 -32.51 -18.22 21.73
C LYS A 83 -33.04 -17.65 23.03
N LEU A 84 -33.45 -18.54 23.93
CA LEU A 84 -33.91 -18.21 25.28
C LEU A 84 -32.78 -18.39 26.28
N TYR A 85 -32.58 -17.40 27.14
CA TYR A 85 -31.67 -17.47 28.27
C TYR A 85 -32.39 -16.97 29.52
N THR A 86 -32.06 -17.53 30.67
CA THR A 86 -32.27 -16.84 31.95
C THR A 86 -31.20 -15.76 32.13
N VAL A 87 -31.43 -14.77 33.00
CA VAL A 87 -30.43 -13.73 33.32
C VAL A 87 -29.10 -14.36 33.73
N ASP A 88 -29.13 -15.33 34.65
CA ASP A 88 -27.94 -16.03 35.14
C ASP A 88 -27.18 -16.76 34.02
N THR A 89 -27.90 -17.53 33.19
CA THR A 89 -27.28 -18.31 32.11
C THR A 89 -26.70 -17.40 31.03
N TYR A 90 -27.37 -16.28 30.71
CA TYR A 90 -26.85 -15.29 29.78
C TYR A 90 -25.58 -14.62 30.33
N PHE A 91 -25.62 -14.20 31.59
CA PHE A 91 -24.50 -13.53 32.26
C PHE A 91 -23.27 -14.44 32.38
N HIS A 92 -23.46 -15.69 32.83
CA HIS A 92 -22.37 -16.68 32.87
C HIS A 92 -21.81 -16.98 31.47
N SER A 93 -22.67 -17.07 30.46
CA SER A 93 -22.23 -17.25 29.08
C SER A 93 -21.42 -16.06 28.58
N ALA A 94 -21.82 -14.82 28.90
CA ALA A 94 -21.08 -13.61 28.56
C ALA A 94 -19.73 -13.53 29.31
N LYS A 95 -19.67 -13.92 30.59
CA LYS A 95 -18.41 -14.02 31.35
C LYS A 95 -17.44 -15.04 30.74
N LYS A 96 -17.95 -16.17 30.24
CA LYS A 96 -17.13 -17.16 29.55
C LYS A 96 -16.51 -16.58 28.29
N ASP A 97 -17.30 -15.86 27.49
CA ASP A 97 -16.82 -15.16 26.29
C ASP A 97 -15.81 -14.05 26.65
N GLN A 98 -16.03 -13.35 27.76
CA GLN A 98 -15.12 -12.30 28.24
C GLN A 98 -13.74 -12.85 28.65
N ASN A 99 -13.71 -14.06 29.20
CA ASN A 99 -12.49 -14.75 29.58
C ASN A 99 -11.78 -15.41 28.38
N ASP A 100 -12.41 -15.49 27.22
CA ASP A 100 -11.77 -15.97 26.00
C ASP A 100 -10.85 -14.87 25.44
N PRO A 101 -9.52 -15.12 25.37
CA PRO A 101 -8.58 -14.12 24.87
C PRO A 101 -8.87 -13.74 23.42
N THR A 102 -9.45 -14.65 22.62
CA THR A 102 -9.67 -14.48 21.18
C THR A 102 -10.99 -13.77 20.84
N TYR A 103 -11.87 -13.58 21.82
CA TYR A 103 -13.18 -12.97 21.60
C TYR A 103 -13.06 -11.52 21.13
N GLY A 104 -13.85 -11.17 20.11
CA GLY A 104 -13.92 -9.81 19.57
C GLY A 104 -12.86 -9.45 18.51
N TYR A 105 -11.89 -10.32 18.20
CA TYR A 105 -10.92 -10.05 17.13
C TYR A 105 -11.47 -10.23 15.70
N HIS A 106 -12.74 -10.63 15.56
CA HIS A 106 -13.38 -10.77 14.25
C HIS A 106 -13.70 -9.40 13.63
N LEU A 107 -13.46 -9.29 12.31
CA LEU A 107 -13.78 -8.11 11.50
C LEU A 107 -15.29 -7.90 11.31
N ASN A 108 -16.08 -8.97 11.37
CA ASN A 108 -17.54 -8.86 11.34
C ASN A 108 -18.04 -8.69 12.77
N PRO A 109 -18.58 -7.51 13.13
CA PRO A 109 -18.67 -7.14 14.53
C PRO A 109 -19.63 -8.05 15.30
N TYR A 110 -20.85 -8.33 14.80
CA TYR A 110 -21.87 -9.06 15.59
C TYR A 110 -22.87 -9.88 14.74
N PRO A 111 -22.50 -11.05 14.19
CA PRO A 111 -23.41 -11.83 13.34
C PRO A 111 -24.59 -12.45 14.12
N LEU A 112 -24.43 -12.78 15.41
CA LEU A 112 -25.37 -13.59 16.19
C LEU A 112 -26.21 -12.80 17.21
N TRP A 113 -25.86 -11.55 17.52
CA TRP A 113 -26.43 -10.76 18.62
C TRP A 113 -27.06 -9.46 18.13
N LYS A 114 -27.85 -9.52 17.06
CA LYS A 114 -28.38 -8.29 16.42
C LYS A 114 -29.51 -7.64 17.22
N THR A 115 -30.40 -8.45 17.81
CA THR A 115 -31.51 -7.97 18.65
C THR A 115 -31.62 -8.77 19.93
N LEU A 116 -31.92 -8.07 21.01
CA LEU A 116 -32.11 -8.64 22.34
C LEU A 116 -33.39 -8.10 22.97
N TYR A 117 -34.11 -8.99 23.62
CA TYR A 117 -35.24 -8.68 24.46
C TYR A 117 -34.95 -9.16 25.87
N CYS A 118 -35.24 -8.33 26.87
CA CYS A 118 -35.12 -8.71 28.27
C CYS A 118 -36.35 -8.30 29.08
N GLU A 119 -36.89 -9.23 29.87
CA GLU A 119 -37.88 -8.96 30.91
C GLU A 119 -37.28 -9.33 32.27
N ALA A 120 -36.93 -8.34 33.08
CA ALA A 120 -36.36 -8.52 34.42
C ALA A 120 -36.52 -7.26 35.28
N ASN A 121 -36.23 -7.39 36.58
CA ASN A 121 -36.23 -6.27 37.52
C ASN A 121 -35.12 -5.25 37.20
N VAL A 122 -35.37 -3.97 37.51
CA VAL A 122 -34.45 -2.85 37.23
C VAL A 122 -33.01 -3.14 37.69
N SER A 123 -32.85 -3.66 38.92
CA SER A 123 -31.55 -3.97 39.52
C SER A 123 -30.77 -5.01 38.71
N MET A 124 -31.40 -6.16 38.42
CA MET A 124 -30.80 -7.24 37.62
C MET A 124 -30.42 -6.76 36.22
N VAL A 125 -31.28 -5.97 35.56
CA VAL A 125 -30.99 -5.45 34.23
C VAL A 125 -29.76 -4.53 34.27
N MET A 126 -29.67 -3.66 35.27
CA MET A 126 -28.59 -2.66 35.39
C MET A 126 -27.24 -3.26 35.77
N GLU A 127 -27.23 -4.30 36.60
CA GLU A 127 -26.00 -4.87 37.17
C GLU A 127 -25.45 -6.05 36.36
N GLU A 128 -26.30 -6.83 35.70
CA GLU A 128 -25.88 -8.08 35.04
C GLU A 128 -26.16 -8.08 33.54
N VAL A 129 -27.40 -7.78 33.15
CA VAL A 129 -27.82 -7.90 31.73
C VAL A 129 -27.18 -6.83 30.87
N LEU A 130 -27.34 -5.55 31.22
CA LEU A 130 -26.84 -4.43 30.41
C LEU A 130 -25.32 -4.50 30.17
N PRO A 131 -24.47 -4.77 31.18
CA PRO A 131 -23.04 -4.97 30.94
C PRO A 131 -22.74 -6.18 30.03
N ALA A 132 -23.47 -7.28 30.19
CA ALA A 132 -23.29 -8.48 29.36
C ALA A 132 -23.68 -8.24 27.90
N ILE A 133 -24.78 -7.51 27.66
CA ILE A 133 -25.19 -7.10 26.31
C ILE A 133 -24.15 -6.13 25.72
N ALA A 134 -23.74 -5.13 26.48
CA ALA A 134 -22.74 -4.16 26.05
C ALA A 134 -21.41 -4.80 25.64
N PHE A 135 -20.97 -5.82 26.37
CA PHE A 135 -19.77 -6.58 26.05
C PHE A 135 -19.93 -7.36 24.74
N ARG A 136 -21.08 -8.02 24.53
CA ARG A 136 -21.32 -8.86 23.35
C ARG A 136 -21.65 -8.08 22.09
N ASN A 137 -22.51 -7.06 22.18
CA ASN A 137 -22.86 -6.16 21.09
C ASN A 137 -23.50 -4.86 21.65
N PRO A 138 -22.72 -3.77 21.80
CA PRO A 138 -23.21 -2.49 22.29
C PRO A 138 -24.06 -1.71 21.28
N VAL A 139 -24.05 -2.08 19.99
CA VAL A 139 -24.91 -1.49 18.95
C VAL A 139 -26.13 -2.38 18.64
N ALA A 140 -26.38 -3.40 19.45
CA ALA A 140 -27.57 -4.22 19.31
C ALA A 140 -28.84 -3.41 19.57
N ARG A 141 -29.93 -3.80 18.90
CA ARG A 141 -31.26 -3.30 19.24
C ARG A 141 -31.75 -4.05 20.47
N VAL A 142 -31.95 -3.33 21.57
CA VAL A 142 -32.34 -3.88 22.86
C VAL A 142 -33.74 -3.39 23.22
N VAL A 143 -34.60 -4.32 23.60
CA VAL A 143 -35.92 -4.05 24.15
C VAL A 143 -35.95 -4.53 25.58
N LEU A 144 -36.28 -3.63 26.51
CA LEU A 144 -36.33 -3.91 27.94
C LEU A 144 -37.76 -3.73 28.42
N LEU A 145 -38.39 -4.80 28.89
CA LEU A 145 -39.67 -4.75 29.58
C LEU A 145 -39.43 -4.80 31.09
N VAL A 146 -39.76 -3.72 31.77
CA VAL A 146 -39.53 -3.56 33.21
C VAL A 146 -40.84 -3.16 33.88
N ARG A 147 -41.26 -3.87 34.92
CA ARG A 147 -42.54 -3.59 35.59
C ARG A 147 -42.41 -2.38 36.51
N GLY A 148 -43.30 -1.39 36.37
CA GLY A 148 -43.43 -0.27 37.30
C GLY A 148 -42.24 0.69 37.38
N ILE A 149 -41.34 0.73 36.39
CA ILE A 149 -40.24 1.69 36.37
C ILE A 149 -40.76 3.10 36.06
N ALA A 150 -40.37 4.08 36.89
CA ALA A 150 -40.73 5.47 36.70
C ALA A 150 -39.89 6.13 35.59
N LYS A 151 -40.42 7.20 34.98
CA LYS A 151 -39.74 7.95 33.92
C LYS A 151 -38.33 8.44 34.33
N TYR A 152 -38.17 8.85 35.58
CA TYR A 152 -36.87 9.28 36.12
C TYR A 152 -35.84 8.14 36.14
N ASP A 153 -36.25 6.93 36.56
CA ASP A 153 -35.37 5.77 36.60
C ASP A 153 -35.00 5.29 35.19
N MET A 154 -35.93 5.40 34.23
CA MET A 154 -35.63 5.18 32.81
C MET A 154 -34.55 6.14 32.29
N LEU A 155 -34.60 7.42 32.67
CA LEU A 155 -33.57 8.38 32.28
C LEU A 155 -32.21 7.99 32.85
N GLN A 156 -32.15 7.60 34.12
CA GLN A 156 -30.91 7.12 34.75
C GLN A 156 -30.38 5.85 34.08
N PHE A 157 -31.29 4.96 33.66
CA PHE A 157 -30.96 3.78 32.87
C PHE A 157 -30.28 4.18 31.56
N PHE A 158 -30.92 5.04 30.75
CA PHE A 158 -30.37 5.50 29.49
C PHE A 158 -29.03 6.24 29.66
N ARG A 159 -28.91 7.09 30.70
CA ARG A 159 -27.65 7.78 31.03
C ARG A 159 -26.53 6.79 31.29
N ARG A 160 -26.76 5.76 32.10
CA ARG A 160 -25.74 4.75 32.41
C ARG A 160 -25.40 3.91 31.19
N ALA A 161 -26.41 3.51 30.41
CA ALA A 161 -26.21 2.75 29.17
C ALA A 161 -25.37 3.53 28.14
N TRP A 162 -25.62 4.82 27.98
CA TRP A 162 -24.88 5.66 27.05
C TRP A 162 -23.48 6.02 27.55
N THR A 163 -23.36 6.51 28.79
CA THR A 163 -22.08 7.02 29.31
C THR A 163 -21.06 5.90 29.54
N ARG A 164 -21.51 4.75 30.06
CA ARG A 164 -20.62 3.63 30.41
C ARG A 164 -20.43 2.62 29.28
N TYR A 165 -21.47 2.38 28.47
CA TYR A 165 -21.48 1.29 27.50
C TYR A 165 -21.66 1.75 26.05
N LYS A 166 -21.91 3.05 25.80
CA LYS A 166 -22.16 3.62 24.46
C LYS A 166 -23.33 2.95 23.71
N MET A 167 -24.30 2.42 24.46
CA MET A 167 -25.47 1.78 23.88
C MET A 167 -26.53 2.83 23.52
N LEU A 168 -26.94 2.84 22.25
CA LEU A 168 -27.89 3.83 21.72
C LEU A 168 -29.28 3.23 21.44
N ASP A 169 -29.34 2.02 20.87
CA ASP A 169 -30.59 1.40 20.39
C ASP A 169 -31.32 0.63 21.49
N ILE A 170 -31.69 1.34 22.57
CA ILE A 170 -32.46 0.78 23.69
C ILE A 170 -33.89 1.34 23.68
N LEU A 171 -34.87 0.45 23.75
CA LEU A 171 -36.29 0.74 23.96
C LEU A 171 -36.69 0.23 25.35
N ILE A 172 -37.16 1.11 26.23
CA ILE A 172 -37.65 0.71 27.56
C ILE A 172 -39.17 0.77 27.56
N LEU A 173 -39.79 -0.31 28.01
CA LEU A 173 -41.21 -0.47 28.23
C LEU A 173 -41.50 -0.62 29.71
N SER A 174 -42.37 0.23 30.25
CA SER A 174 -42.91 0.11 31.59
C SER A 174 -44.39 -0.17 31.57
N ARG A 175 -44.77 -1.29 32.18
CA ARG A 175 -46.17 -1.61 32.41
C ARG A 175 -46.66 -0.86 33.64
N ILE A 176 -47.52 0.15 33.43
CA ILE A 176 -48.09 0.97 34.50
C ILE A 176 -49.31 0.25 35.09
N ASP A 177 -50.18 -0.28 34.24
CA ASP A 177 -51.35 -1.07 34.63
C ASP A 177 -51.65 -2.15 33.55
N TYR A 178 -52.82 -2.78 33.60
CA TYR A 178 -53.20 -3.82 32.63
C TYR A 178 -53.51 -3.31 31.22
N GLN A 179 -53.66 -1.99 31.03
CA GLN A 179 -54.11 -1.37 29.79
C GLN A 179 -53.12 -0.33 29.22
N THR A 180 -52.12 0.07 30.00
CA THR A 180 -51.26 1.22 29.70
C THR A 180 -49.80 0.82 29.72
N LEU A 181 -49.11 1.06 28.60
CA LEU A 181 -47.67 0.89 28.45
C LEU A 181 -47.00 2.25 28.28
N LEU A 182 -46.01 2.55 29.11
CA LEU A 182 -45.11 3.69 28.90
C LEU A 182 -43.90 3.19 28.12
N VAL A 183 -43.66 3.79 26.96
CA VAL A 183 -42.57 3.41 26.07
C VAL A 183 -41.67 4.60 25.86
N CYS A 184 -40.37 4.44 26.11
CA CYS A 184 -39.39 5.50 26.00
C CYS A 184 -38.21 5.10 25.10
N LEU A 185 -37.75 6.06 24.30
CA LEU A 185 -36.52 6.02 23.50
C LEU A 185 -35.60 7.16 23.93
N PHE A 186 -34.31 7.04 23.63
CA PHE A 186 -33.29 8.01 24.06
C PHE A 186 -32.45 8.54 22.89
N ASN A 187 -32.17 9.85 22.92
CA ASN A 187 -31.24 10.54 22.02
C ASN A 187 -30.23 11.37 22.83
N PRO A 188 -28.97 10.89 22.98
CA PRO A 188 -27.94 11.61 23.73
C PRO A 188 -27.44 12.88 23.03
N TYR A 189 -27.73 13.05 21.75
CA TYR A 189 -27.16 14.12 20.93
C TYR A 189 -27.95 15.43 21.02
N LEU A 190 -29.07 15.46 21.73
CA LEU A 190 -29.88 16.68 21.94
C LEU A 190 -29.27 17.64 22.98
N THR A 191 -28.28 17.17 23.76
CA THR A 191 -27.54 17.93 24.76
C THR A 191 -26.05 17.89 24.43
N GLY A 192 -25.26 18.81 24.97
CA GLY A 192 -23.80 18.83 24.78
C GLY A 192 -23.11 17.54 25.28
N ARG A 193 -21.90 17.25 24.79
CA ARG A 193 -21.12 16.05 25.18
C ARG A 193 -20.87 15.97 26.69
N ASP A 194 -20.55 17.12 27.29
CA ASP A 194 -20.21 17.25 28.71
C ASP A 194 -21.44 17.62 29.57
N GLU A 195 -22.61 17.77 28.95
CA GLU A 195 -23.87 18.07 29.65
C GLU A 195 -24.56 16.77 30.09
N MET A 196 -25.18 16.81 31.27
CA MET A 196 -26.01 15.71 31.75
C MET A 196 -27.30 15.65 30.93
N ALA A 197 -27.48 14.57 30.16
CA ALA A 197 -28.70 14.33 29.39
C ALA A 197 -29.94 14.41 30.28
N ASP A 198 -30.99 15.13 29.90
CA ASP A 198 -32.19 15.34 30.71
C ASP A 198 -33.44 14.77 30.02
N GLU A 199 -34.63 15.17 30.45
CA GLU A 199 -35.87 14.69 29.86
C GLU A 199 -36.03 15.05 28.38
N ARG A 200 -35.36 16.10 27.87
CA ARG A 200 -35.40 16.48 26.46
C ARG A 200 -34.77 15.41 25.58
N ASN A 201 -33.87 14.61 26.14
CA ASN A 201 -33.23 13.49 25.46
C ASN A 201 -34.14 12.26 25.33
N MET A 202 -35.32 12.25 25.98
CA MET A 202 -36.24 11.11 25.95
C MET A 202 -37.47 11.39 25.10
N LEU A 203 -37.81 10.42 24.26
CA LEU A 203 -39.10 10.36 23.57
C LEU A 203 -39.97 9.31 24.25
N CYS A 204 -40.93 9.74 25.07
CA CYS A 204 -41.82 8.87 25.83
C CYS A 204 -43.27 8.97 25.36
N TYR A 205 -43.95 7.83 25.23
CA TYR A 205 -45.36 7.72 24.85
C TYR A 205 -46.12 6.82 25.83
N HIS A 206 -47.33 7.21 26.18
CA HIS A 206 -48.29 6.34 26.86
C HIS A 206 -49.18 5.69 25.79
N LEU A 207 -49.11 4.37 25.69
CA LEU A 207 -49.91 3.58 24.76
C LEU A 207 -51.12 3.04 25.53
N ARG A 208 -52.32 3.49 25.16
CA ARG A 208 -53.60 3.02 25.71
C ARG A 208 -54.46 2.32 24.66
N THR A 209 -54.29 2.71 23.40
CA THR A 209 -55.04 2.22 22.25
C THR A 209 -54.13 1.78 21.11
N MET A 210 -54.66 1.00 20.17
CA MET A 210 -53.92 0.61 18.96
C MET A 210 -53.58 1.80 18.05
N GLU A 211 -54.35 2.89 18.10
CA GLU A 211 -54.02 4.13 17.39
C GLU A 211 -52.76 4.79 17.96
N ASP A 212 -52.60 4.78 19.29
CA ASP A 212 -51.37 5.26 19.94
C ASP A 212 -50.15 4.48 19.48
N VAL A 213 -50.29 3.16 19.28
CA VAL A 213 -49.22 2.29 18.77
C VAL A 213 -48.83 2.67 17.34
N ALA A 214 -49.80 2.90 16.46
CA ALA A 214 -49.54 3.32 15.09
C ALA A 214 -48.81 4.67 15.05
N GLN A 215 -49.26 5.64 15.85
CA GLN A 215 -48.64 6.95 15.95
C GLN A 215 -47.22 6.86 16.54
N PHE A 216 -47.04 6.05 17.58
CA PHE A 216 -45.73 5.79 18.19
C PHE A 216 -44.77 5.19 17.17
N ASN A 217 -45.17 4.15 16.44
CA ASN A 217 -44.31 3.50 15.45
C ASN A 217 -43.80 4.48 14.39
N GLN A 218 -44.68 5.34 13.87
CA GLN A 218 -44.30 6.38 12.90
C GLN A 218 -43.28 7.38 13.50
N LYS A 219 -43.53 7.86 14.73
CA LYS A 219 -42.66 8.81 15.42
C LYS A 219 -41.34 8.18 15.85
N ALA A 220 -41.34 6.94 16.32
CA ALA A 220 -40.16 6.18 16.72
C ALA A 220 -39.23 5.92 15.53
N GLN A 221 -39.79 5.58 14.37
CA GLN A 221 -39.00 5.40 13.14
C GLN A 221 -38.33 6.72 12.73
N ARG A 222 -39.08 7.82 12.73
CA ARG A 222 -38.54 9.16 12.43
C ARG A 222 -37.47 9.57 13.43
N PHE A 223 -37.72 9.40 14.73
CA PHE A 223 -36.78 9.71 15.81
C PHE A 223 -35.49 8.90 15.70
N THR A 224 -35.60 7.60 15.44
CA THR A 224 -34.43 6.71 15.27
C THR A 224 -33.60 7.13 14.06
N TYR A 225 -34.26 7.52 12.96
CA TYR A 225 -33.59 8.02 11.77
C TYR A 225 -32.92 9.39 12.00
N GLU A 226 -33.62 10.35 12.58
CA GLU A 226 -33.08 11.70 12.82
C GLU A 226 -31.92 11.68 13.81
N ARG A 227 -31.99 10.86 14.86
CA ARG A 227 -30.96 10.73 15.91
C ARG A 227 -29.55 10.38 15.39
N ILE A 228 -29.45 9.64 14.29
CA ILE A 228 -28.14 9.25 13.71
C ILE A 228 -27.74 10.11 12.50
N ASN A 229 -28.65 10.96 11.99
CA ASN A 229 -28.42 11.82 10.83
C ASN A 229 -28.32 13.30 11.20
N ASN A 230 -28.76 13.70 12.39
CA ASN A 230 -28.60 15.05 12.94
C ASN A 230 -28.17 14.94 14.39
N LEU A 231 -26.95 15.38 14.67
CA LEU A 231 -26.32 15.31 15.97
C LEU A 231 -26.46 16.62 16.75
N HIS A 232 -27.23 17.60 16.25
CA HIS A 232 -27.58 18.83 16.97
C HIS A 232 -26.39 19.55 17.64
N HIS A 233 -25.28 19.69 16.91
CA HIS A 233 -24.03 20.30 17.37
C HIS A 233 -23.29 19.53 18.47
N TYR A 234 -23.66 18.28 18.76
CA TYR A 234 -22.91 17.40 19.64
C TYR A 234 -21.44 17.34 19.25
N GLN A 235 -20.54 17.41 20.23
CA GLN A 235 -19.10 17.46 19.97
C GLN A 235 -18.52 16.06 19.78
N LEU A 236 -18.04 15.75 18.58
CA LEU A 236 -17.30 14.52 18.28
C LEU A 236 -15.79 14.75 18.41
N GLN A 237 -15.10 13.77 18.99
CA GLN A 237 -13.64 13.73 19.12
C GLN A 237 -13.05 13.03 17.90
N VAL A 238 -12.34 13.80 17.09
CA VAL A 238 -11.77 13.33 15.83
C VAL A 238 -10.24 13.37 15.92
N ALA A 239 -9.62 12.20 15.81
CA ALA A 239 -8.17 12.10 15.66
C ALA A 239 -7.78 12.33 14.20
N ILE A 240 -7.05 13.41 13.97
CA ILE A 240 -6.51 13.79 12.68
C ILE A 240 -5.21 14.57 12.90
N THR A 241 -4.26 14.43 11.98
CA THR A 241 -2.98 15.13 12.00
C THR A 241 -2.68 15.72 10.65
N ASP A 242 -1.70 16.61 10.62
CA ASP A 242 -1.11 17.11 9.40
C ASP A 242 -0.32 16.02 8.69
N VAL A 243 -0.82 15.65 7.51
CA VAL A 243 -0.15 14.78 6.57
C VAL A 243 -0.04 15.54 5.27
N GLU A 244 1.19 15.82 4.87
CA GLU A 244 1.43 16.68 3.72
C GLU A 244 0.59 16.26 2.50
N LEU A 245 -0.21 17.20 2.01
CA LEU A 245 -1.21 17.02 0.95
C LEU A 245 -2.37 16.03 1.21
N MET A 246 -2.39 15.22 2.27
CA MET A 246 -3.55 14.36 2.60
C MET A 246 -4.48 14.99 3.65
N SER A 247 -3.91 15.77 4.57
CA SER A 247 -4.61 16.54 5.60
C SER A 247 -3.75 17.72 6.00
N LYS A 248 -4.31 18.94 5.99
CA LYS A 248 -3.61 20.14 6.46
C LYS A 248 -4.52 21.00 7.31
N ALA A 249 -4.11 21.27 8.54
CA ALA A 249 -4.80 22.13 9.47
C ALA A 249 -4.83 23.57 8.94
N VAL A 250 -6.00 24.17 9.05
CA VAL A 250 -6.24 25.60 8.87
C VAL A 250 -6.60 26.14 10.24
N TYR A 251 -5.81 27.09 10.72
CA TYR A 251 -6.00 27.68 12.04
C TYR A 251 -6.81 28.97 11.94
N PHE A 252 -7.60 29.23 12.98
CA PHE A 252 -8.16 30.55 13.27
C PHE A 252 -7.05 31.50 13.74
N GLN A 253 -7.34 32.80 13.77
CA GLN A 253 -6.39 33.82 14.26
C GLN A 253 -5.98 33.61 15.73
N ASN A 254 -6.83 32.96 16.53
CA ASN A 254 -6.57 32.61 17.93
C ASN A 254 -5.70 31.35 18.11
N GLY A 255 -5.24 30.73 17.01
CA GLY A 255 -4.41 29.53 17.03
C GLY A 255 -5.17 28.21 17.17
N SER A 256 -6.51 28.20 17.31
CA SER A 256 -7.27 26.95 17.32
C SER A 256 -7.51 26.44 15.90
N ILE A 257 -7.61 25.12 15.73
CA ILE A 257 -7.85 24.50 14.42
C ILE A 257 -9.29 24.77 13.99
N HIS A 258 -9.46 25.44 12.85
CA HIS A 258 -10.75 25.67 12.22
C HIS A 258 -11.24 24.43 11.46
N ARG A 259 -10.42 23.94 10.52
CA ARG A 259 -10.74 22.77 9.69
C ARG A 259 -9.48 22.16 9.11
N TYR A 260 -9.58 20.92 8.67
CA TYR A 260 -8.55 20.30 7.84
C TYR A 260 -8.94 20.39 6.36
N GLN A 261 -7.96 20.66 5.50
CA GLN A 261 -8.07 20.60 4.04
C GLN A 261 -7.58 19.26 3.51
N TYR A 262 -7.82 19.01 2.22
CA TYR A 262 -7.47 17.78 1.48
C TYR A 262 -8.36 16.58 1.80
N LEU A 263 -8.01 15.40 1.28
CA LEU A 263 -8.86 14.21 1.29
C LEU A 263 -9.45 13.90 2.66
N ASP A 264 -8.61 13.68 3.68
CA ASP A 264 -9.11 13.27 5.00
C ASP A 264 -9.92 14.40 5.68
N GLY A 265 -9.47 15.65 5.52
CA GLY A 265 -10.12 16.82 6.13
C GLY A 265 -11.46 17.20 5.50
N GLU A 266 -11.55 17.19 4.17
CA GLU A 266 -12.77 17.51 3.43
C GLU A 266 -13.84 16.43 3.66
N MET A 267 -13.45 15.17 3.79
CA MET A 267 -14.38 14.08 4.16
C MET A 267 -14.99 14.32 5.55
N VAL A 268 -14.17 14.68 6.54
CA VAL A 268 -14.64 15.02 7.90
C VAL A 268 -15.57 16.23 7.87
N GLU A 269 -15.25 17.25 7.07
CA GLU A 269 -16.08 18.44 6.92
C GLU A 269 -17.44 18.13 6.28
N ILE A 270 -17.48 17.25 5.27
CA ILE A 270 -18.72 16.75 4.69
C ILE A 270 -19.55 16.02 5.75
N PHE A 271 -18.94 15.15 6.56
CA PHE A 271 -19.65 14.48 7.66
C PHE A 271 -20.21 15.51 8.64
N ARG A 272 -19.40 16.50 9.04
CA ARG A 272 -19.80 17.57 9.96
C ARG A 272 -21.02 18.33 9.47
N GLN A 273 -21.02 18.73 8.20
CA GLN A 273 -22.13 19.47 7.60
C GLN A 273 -23.38 18.60 7.43
N ARG A 274 -23.22 17.34 6.98
CA ARG A 274 -24.34 16.44 6.71
C ARG A 274 -25.01 15.90 7.97
N MET A 275 -24.22 15.69 9.03
CA MET A 275 -24.70 15.16 10.31
C MET A 275 -24.86 16.23 11.38
N ASN A 276 -24.56 17.50 11.07
CA ASN A 276 -24.71 18.66 11.95
C ASN A 276 -24.07 18.47 13.35
N PHE A 277 -22.78 18.13 13.42
CA PHE A 277 -22.01 18.04 14.66
C PHE A 277 -20.92 19.12 14.78
N THR A 278 -20.35 19.27 15.97
CA THR A 278 -19.14 20.06 16.20
C THR A 278 -17.94 19.14 16.42
N ILE A 279 -16.73 19.63 16.16
CA ILE A 279 -15.52 18.79 16.20
C ILE A 279 -14.57 19.30 17.28
N LYS A 280 -14.06 18.36 18.08
CA LYS A 280 -12.85 18.54 18.88
C LYS A 280 -11.73 17.76 18.19
N TYR A 281 -10.83 18.49 17.54
CA TYR A 281 -9.65 17.91 16.91
C TYR A 281 -8.63 17.51 17.98
N LEU A 282 -8.14 16.27 17.88
CA LEU A 282 -7.03 15.78 18.68
C LEU A 282 -5.81 15.70 17.78
N GLU A 283 -4.91 16.66 17.95
CA GLU A 283 -3.67 16.76 17.20
C GLU A 283 -2.68 15.73 17.74
N LEU A 284 -2.29 14.79 16.88
CA LEU A 284 -1.34 13.73 17.17
C LEU A 284 -0.15 13.83 16.22
N ASN A 285 0.98 13.20 16.54
CA ASN A 285 2.05 13.04 15.55
C ASN A 285 1.60 12.13 14.40
N TYR A 286 2.22 12.20 13.22
CA TYR A 286 1.80 11.40 12.05
C TYR A 286 1.66 9.90 12.36
N GLN A 287 2.71 9.33 12.96
CA GLN A 287 2.75 7.90 13.29
C GLN A 287 1.71 7.53 14.36
N GLU A 288 1.45 8.44 15.30
CA GLU A 288 0.43 8.27 16.33
C GLU A 288 -0.98 8.41 15.75
N SER A 289 -1.21 9.31 14.80
CA SER A 289 -2.54 9.53 14.22
C SER A 289 -2.99 8.38 13.30
N VAL A 290 -2.07 7.80 12.53
CA VAL A 290 -2.36 6.54 11.81
C VAL A 290 -2.52 5.40 12.83
N GLY A 291 -1.71 5.45 13.88
CA GLY A 291 -1.61 4.46 14.95
C GLY A 291 -0.65 3.33 14.59
N PHE A 292 -0.11 2.70 15.61
CA PHE A 292 0.94 1.69 15.43
C PHE A 292 0.80 0.54 16.43
N ILE A 293 1.39 -0.58 16.04
CA ILE A 293 1.61 -1.75 16.89
C ILE A 293 3.12 -1.92 17.00
N SER A 294 3.65 -1.86 18.21
CA SER A 294 5.08 -2.04 18.47
C SER A 294 5.48 -3.51 18.40
N SER A 295 6.78 -3.79 18.41
CA SER A 295 7.34 -5.15 18.31
C SER A 295 6.87 -6.10 19.41
N ASN A 296 6.58 -5.57 20.61
CA ASN A 296 6.01 -6.29 21.75
C ASN A 296 4.49 -6.56 21.63
N GLY A 297 3.85 -6.12 20.54
CA GLY A 297 2.40 -6.25 20.33
C GLY A 297 1.54 -5.17 20.99
N SER A 298 2.14 -4.20 21.70
CA SER A 298 1.37 -3.10 22.31
C SER A 298 0.84 -2.12 21.26
N ILE A 299 -0.38 -1.65 21.47
CA ILE A 299 -1.09 -0.76 20.55
C ILE A 299 -0.86 0.68 21.02
N GLY A 300 -0.54 1.59 20.09
CA GLY A 300 -0.28 3.00 20.36
C GLY A 300 -1.01 3.94 19.40
N GLY A 301 -1.04 5.23 19.76
CA GLY A 301 -1.68 6.28 18.96
C GLY A 301 -3.20 6.13 18.87
N SER A 302 -3.78 6.52 17.73
CA SER A 302 -5.22 6.49 17.48
C SER A 302 -5.82 5.09 17.55
N LEU A 303 -5.04 4.03 17.29
CA LEU A 303 -5.50 2.65 17.49
C LEU A 303 -5.80 2.38 18.97
N LYS A 304 -4.92 2.80 19.88
CA LYS A 304 -5.16 2.67 21.33
C LYS A 304 -6.41 3.48 21.72
N MET A 305 -6.53 4.68 21.16
CA MET A 305 -7.66 5.56 21.44
C MET A 305 -9.00 4.98 20.96
N LEU A 306 -9.03 4.28 19.81
CA LEU A 306 -10.21 3.54 19.34
C LEU A 306 -10.54 2.36 20.26
N GLU A 307 -9.52 1.61 20.69
CA GLU A 307 -9.72 0.47 21.61
C GLU A 307 -10.34 0.93 22.94
N GLU A 308 -9.86 2.06 23.47
CA GLU A 308 -10.28 2.66 24.73
C GLU A 308 -11.53 3.57 24.62
N ASN A 309 -12.11 3.75 23.43
CA ASN A 309 -13.23 4.66 23.17
C ASN A 309 -12.97 6.13 23.57
N THR A 310 -11.73 6.58 23.50
CA THR A 310 -11.36 7.98 23.76
C THR A 310 -11.49 8.87 22.52
N ILE A 311 -11.76 8.29 21.34
CA ILE A 311 -12.10 9.02 20.12
C ILE A 311 -13.30 8.38 19.43
N ASP A 312 -14.08 9.20 18.73
CA ASP A 312 -15.28 8.73 18.02
C ASP A 312 -14.97 8.40 16.55
N LEU A 313 -13.99 9.10 15.97
CA LEU A 313 -13.56 8.91 14.58
C LEU A 313 -12.05 9.10 14.49
N ALA A 314 -11.38 8.12 13.89
CA ALA A 314 -10.00 8.27 13.49
C ALA A 314 -9.97 8.57 11.98
N ALA A 315 -9.81 9.85 11.65
CA ALA A 315 -10.08 10.38 10.32
C ALA A 315 -8.91 10.19 9.33
N ASN A 316 -7.67 10.11 9.79
CA ASN A 316 -6.58 9.81 8.87
C ASN A 316 -6.75 8.45 8.21
N SER A 317 -6.57 8.40 6.89
CA SER A 317 -6.63 7.15 6.13
C SER A 317 -5.54 6.18 6.59
N ARG A 318 -5.94 4.99 7.04
CA ARG A 318 -5.03 3.93 7.51
C ARG A 318 -5.23 2.65 6.72
N SER A 319 -4.17 1.84 6.62
CA SER A 319 -4.22 0.56 5.91
C SER A 319 -5.24 -0.40 6.55
N ILE A 320 -6.07 -1.01 5.71
CA ILE A 320 -7.01 -2.05 6.11
C ILE A 320 -6.22 -3.35 6.32
N MET A 321 -6.10 -3.80 7.57
CA MET A 321 -5.48 -5.07 7.92
C MET A 321 -6.16 -5.69 9.13
N GLN A 322 -5.94 -6.98 9.37
CA GLN A 322 -6.42 -7.64 10.58
C GLN A 322 -5.50 -7.28 11.74
N HIS A 323 -5.91 -6.30 12.55
CA HIS A 323 -5.21 -5.96 13.78
C HIS A 323 -5.69 -6.83 14.95
N PRO A 324 -4.84 -7.11 15.95
CA PRO A 324 -5.23 -7.73 17.22
C PRO A 324 -6.00 -6.73 18.09
N MET A 325 -7.10 -6.19 17.59
CA MET A 325 -7.94 -5.19 18.25
C MET A 325 -9.39 -5.65 18.36
N ARG A 326 -10.01 -5.43 19.52
CA ARG A 326 -11.40 -5.84 19.74
C ARG A 326 -12.37 -4.78 19.24
N ASN A 327 -12.02 -3.50 19.31
CA ASN A 327 -12.93 -2.38 19.06
C ASN A 327 -12.55 -1.52 17.84
N LEU A 328 -11.99 -2.11 16.79
CA LEU A 328 -11.68 -1.43 15.53
C LEU A 328 -12.65 -1.81 14.40
N GLN A 329 -13.28 -0.82 13.77
CA GLN A 329 -14.11 -1.00 12.57
C GLN A 329 -13.68 -0.06 11.44
N TYR A 330 -13.34 -0.62 10.29
CA TYR A 330 -13.10 0.17 9.08
C TYR A 330 -14.42 0.55 8.40
N VAL A 331 -14.52 1.81 7.97
CA VAL A 331 -15.72 2.41 7.37
C VAL A 331 -16.00 1.84 5.99
N HIS A 332 -15.28 2.35 5.01
CA HIS A 332 -15.27 1.91 3.63
C HIS A 332 -13.90 2.23 3.05
N PHE A 333 -13.47 1.47 2.06
CA PHE A 333 -12.19 1.75 1.42
C PHE A 333 -12.27 3.11 0.70
N LEU A 334 -11.19 3.89 0.78
CA LEU A 334 -11.10 5.21 0.14
C LEU A 334 -10.30 5.11 -1.15
N CYS A 335 -9.04 4.68 -1.04
CA CYS A 335 -8.16 4.54 -2.20
C CYS A 335 -7.09 3.45 -1.98
N PRO A 336 -6.53 2.91 -3.08
CA PRO A 336 -5.31 2.14 -3.00
C PRO A 336 -4.11 3.08 -2.78
N ILE A 337 -3.21 2.68 -1.88
CA ILE A 337 -1.92 3.33 -1.67
C ILE A 337 -0.83 2.38 -2.13
N ARG A 338 0.09 2.92 -2.92
CA ARG A 338 1.31 2.25 -3.38
C ARG A 338 2.51 2.84 -2.67
N LEU A 339 3.35 1.97 -2.10
CA LEU A 339 4.64 2.36 -1.55
C LEU A 339 5.72 2.21 -2.62
N VAL A 340 6.51 3.27 -2.81
CA VAL A 340 7.64 3.34 -3.73
C VAL A 340 8.89 3.75 -2.95
N PHE A 341 10.06 3.26 -3.36
CA PHE A 341 11.30 3.60 -2.68
C PHE A 341 11.87 4.92 -3.18
N VAL A 342 12.29 5.75 -2.23
CA VAL A 342 13.17 6.90 -2.45
C VAL A 342 14.60 6.44 -2.22
N VAL A 343 15.46 6.71 -3.19
CA VAL A 343 16.88 6.34 -3.19
C VAL A 343 17.75 7.54 -3.55
N PRO A 344 19.05 7.54 -3.20
CA PRO A 344 19.95 8.62 -3.57
C PRO A 344 20.10 8.74 -5.09
N PHE A 345 20.12 9.97 -5.60
CA PHE A 345 20.34 10.22 -7.02
C PHE A 345 21.79 9.93 -7.43
N ASN A 346 21.97 9.28 -8.59
CA ASN A 346 23.22 8.74 -9.14
C ASN A 346 23.97 7.84 -8.14
N TYR A 347 23.33 6.76 -7.67
CA TYR A 347 23.95 5.80 -6.76
C TYR A 347 25.15 5.09 -7.39
N PHE A 348 25.00 4.54 -8.59
CA PHE A 348 26.07 3.80 -9.26
C PHE A 348 27.07 4.76 -9.89
N ALA A 349 28.21 4.98 -9.21
CA ALA A 349 29.31 5.76 -9.74
C ALA A 349 29.96 5.10 -10.96
N ASN A 350 30.06 3.76 -10.96
CA ASN A 350 30.86 2.98 -11.92
C ASN A 350 30.10 2.52 -13.18
N ARG A 351 28.79 2.84 -13.30
CA ARG A 351 28.00 2.51 -14.48
C ARG A 351 28.12 3.66 -15.49
N TYR A 352 28.77 3.36 -16.61
CA TYR A 352 29.01 4.30 -17.69
C TYR A 352 28.59 3.68 -19.02
N LYS A 353 28.28 4.53 -20.00
CA LYS A 353 28.04 4.09 -21.37
C LYS A 353 29.33 3.47 -21.93
N MET A 354 29.31 2.17 -22.19
CA MET A 354 30.35 1.51 -22.96
C MET A 354 29.97 1.55 -24.44
N VAL A 355 30.61 2.46 -25.18
CA VAL A 355 30.19 2.82 -26.55
C VAL A 355 30.77 1.86 -27.62
N PHE A 356 31.85 1.14 -27.32
CA PHE A 356 32.64 0.43 -28.36
C PHE A 356 32.64 -1.10 -28.29
N PHE A 357 32.74 -1.70 -27.11
CA PHE A 357 32.93 -3.17 -26.97
C PHE A 357 31.65 -3.94 -26.65
N HIS A 358 30.54 -3.25 -26.34
CA HIS A 358 29.29 -3.88 -25.93
C HIS A 358 28.12 -3.64 -26.90
N ALA A 359 28.39 -2.98 -28.04
CA ALA A 359 27.35 -2.68 -29.03
C ALA A 359 26.90 -3.92 -29.81
N TYR A 360 27.74 -4.96 -29.89
CA TYR A 360 27.45 -6.18 -30.63
C TYR A 360 27.58 -7.44 -29.78
N SER A 361 26.84 -8.48 -30.17
CA SER A 361 27.00 -9.80 -29.57
C SER A 361 28.42 -10.32 -29.82
N LEU A 362 28.93 -11.12 -28.88
CA LEU A 362 30.23 -11.79 -29.02
C LEU A 362 30.33 -12.55 -30.36
N GLN A 363 29.21 -13.10 -30.82
CA GLN A 363 29.10 -13.80 -32.10
C GLN A 363 29.50 -12.91 -33.28
N MET A 364 29.08 -11.64 -33.32
CA MET A 364 29.44 -10.74 -34.42
C MET A 364 30.92 -10.33 -34.40
N TYR A 365 31.53 -10.23 -33.22
CA TYR A 365 32.99 -10.02 -33.14
C TYR A 365 33.74 -11.26 -33.65
N LEU A 366 33.30 -12.46 -33.27
CA LEU A 366 33.89 -13.71 -33.74
C LEU A 366 33.74 -13.89 -35.25
N THR A 367 32.59 -13.56 -35.84
CA THR A 367 32.42 -13.64 -37.30
C THR A 367 33.31 -12.65 -38.03
N ASN A 368 33.48 -11.43 -37.52
CA ASN A 368 34.41 -10.45 -38.11
C ASN A 368 35.87 -10.91 -38.02
N ILE A 369 36.29 -11.50 -36.90
CA ILE A 369 37.63 -12.09 -36.75
C ILE A 369 37.81 -13.25 -37.74
N ALA A 370 36.81 -14.15 -37.83
CA ALA A 370 36.84 -15.27 -38.76
C ALA A 370 36.92 -14.78 -40.22
N MET A 371 36.15 -13.77 -40.61
CA MET A 371 36.23 -13.16 -41.94
C MET A 371 37.60 -12.52 -42.21
N ALA A 372 38.16 -11.81 -41.24
CA ALA A 372 39.47 -11.19 -41.37
C ALA A 372 40.60 -12.21 -41.58
N VAL A 373 40.46 -13.43 -41.06
CA VAL A 373 41.45 -14.52 -41.22
C VAL A 373 41.18 -15.38 -42.45
N LEU A 374 39.92 -15.73 -42.72
CA LEU A 374 39.54 -16.69 -43.77
C LEU A 374 39.47 -16.07 -45.17
N ILE A 375 39.03 -14.82 -45.30
CA ILE A 375 38.89 -14.16 -46.61
C ILE A 375 40.25 -13.95 -47.31
N PRO A 376 41.34 -13.50 -46.64
CA PRO A 376 42.63 -13.39 -47.30
C PRO A 376 43.15 -14.74 -47.81
N SER A 377 42.95 -15.83 -47.04
CA SER A 377 43.29 -17.18 -47.51
C SER A 377 42.44 -17.64 -48.69
N LEU A 378 41.14 -17.34 -48.68
CA LEU A 378 40.23 -17.64 -49.81
C LEU A 378 40.66 -16.89 -51.08
N LEU A 379 41.05 -15.63 -50.96
CA LEU A 379 41.52 -14.82 -52.09
C LEU A 379 42.82 -15.37 -52.69
N LEU A 380 43.77 -15.83 -51.86
CA LEU A 380 44.99 -16.47 -52.36
C LEU A 380 44.69 -17.76 -53.15
N VAL A 381 43.79 -18.59 -52.65
CA VAL A 381 43.33 -19.82 -53.32
C VAL A 381 42.64 -19.48 -54.65
N LEU A 382 41.74 -18.50 -54.67
CA LEU A 382 41.04 -18.05 -55.88
C LEU A 382 42.00 -17.46 -56.93
N MET A 383 43.13 -16.91 -56.51
CA MET A 383 44.19 -16.41 -57.39
C MET A 383 45.16 -17.51 -57.87
N ARG A 384 44.99 -18.77 -57.43
CA ARG A 384 45.93 -19.88 -57.67
C ARG A 384 47.37 -19.49 -57.33
N ARG A 385 47.55 -18.70 -56.28
CA ARG A 385 48.86 -18.22 -55.84
C ARG A 385 49.36 -19.10 -54.72
N ASP A 386 50.62 -19.51 -54.77
CA ASP A 386 51.23 -20.27 -53.69
C ASP A 386 51.13 -19.48 -52.38
N PHE A 387 50.81 -20.20 -51.30
CA PHE A 387 50.69 -19.60 -49.99
C PHE A 387 52.06 -19.07 -49.56
N SER A 388 52.19 -17.75 -49.53
CA SER A 388 53.36 -17.06 -49.01
C SER A 388 52.89 -16.02 -48.00
N VAL A 389 53.56 -15.99 -46.85
CA VAL A 389 53.34 -15.01 -45.79
C VAL A 389 53.25 -13.56 -46.30
N PRO A 390 54.16 -13.08 -47.19
CA PRO A 390 54.04 -11.72 -47.73
C PRO A 390 52.79 -11.50 -48.60
N ALA A 391 52.34 -12.52 -49.33
CA ALA A 391 51.11 -12.41 -50.14
C ALA A 391 49.86 -12.39 -49.25
N TYR A 392 49.82 -13.22 -48.20
CA TYR A 392 48.74 -13.20 -47.21
C TYR A 392 48.65 -11.84 -46.51
N VAL A 393 49.78 -11.33 -46.01
CA VAL A 393 49.82 -10.01 -45.34
C VAL A 393 49.33 -8.90 -46.28
N LYS A 394 49.74 -8.92 -47.57
CA LYS A 394 49.30 -7.93 -48.57
C LYS A 394 47.79 -7.97 -48.80
N GLU A 395 47.19 -9.15 -48.96
CA GLU A 395 45.74 -9.25 -49.15
C GLU A 395 44.96 -8.96 -47.86
N SER A 396 45.50 -9.31 -46.69
CA SER A 396 44.94 -8.94 -45.38
C SER A 396 44.91 -7.42 -45.19
N PHE A 397 45.97 -6.70 -45.57
CA PHE A 397 45.97 -5.23 -45.54
C PHE A 397 44.95 -4.63 -46.51
N ARG A 398 44.76 -5.21 -47.69
CA ARG A 398 43.71 -4.78 -48.63
C ARG A 398 42.31 -5.00 -48.06
N ILE A 399 42.05 -6.14 -47.42
CA ILE A 399 40.76 -6.43 -46.76
C ILE A 399 40.52 -5.45 -45.62
N LEU A 400 41.53 -5.22 -44.77
CA LEU A 400 41.45 -4.27 -43.67
C LEU A 400 41.14 -2.86 -44.17
N ALA A 401 41.82 -2.42 -45.24
CA ALA A 401 41.57 -1.12 -45.86
C ALA A 401 40.14 -0.99 -46.41
N ILE A 402 39.59 -2.03 -47.03
CA ILE A 402 38.19 -2.04 -47.50
C ILE A 402 37.19 -1.98 -46.33
N VAL A 403 37.46 -2.72 -45.25
CA VAL A 403 36.62 -2.70 -44.04
C VAL A 403 36.63 -1.31 -43.38
N PHE A 404 37.77 -0.61 -43.39
CA PHE A 404 37.88 0.77 -42.92
C PHE A 404 37.51 1.83 -43.97
N ALA A 405 36.84 1.45 -45.07
CA ALA A 405 36.41 2.36 -46.13
C ALA A 405 37.54 3.21 -46.75
N CYS A 406 38.77 2.70 -46.74
CA CYS A 406 39.92 3.30 -47.40
C CYS A 406 39.95 2.90 -48.88
N SER A 407 40.38 3.81 -49.76
CA SER A 407 40.52 3.51 -51.19
C SER A 407 41.66 2.52 -51.43
N VAL A 408 41.36 1.42 -52.12
CA VAL A 408 42.36 0.41 -52.51
C VAL A 408 42.31 0.20 -54.01
N ALA A 409 43.48 0.06 -54.64
CA ALA A 409 43.56 -0.31 -56.04
C ALA A 409 42.80 -1.62 -56.29
N LEU A 410 41.96 -1.68 -57.32
CA LEU A 410 41.16 -2.85 -57.65
C LEU A 410 42.00 -3.92 -58.37
N PRO A 411 41.84 -5.22 -58.04
CA PRO A 411 42.50 -6.29 -58.76
C PRO A 411 41.96 -6.40 -60.19
N ARG A 412 42.75 -6.89 -61.15
CA ARG A 412 42.31 -7.10 -62.54
C ARG A 412 41.37 -8.31 -62.72
N ASN A 413 41.49 -9.31 -61.85
CA ASN A 413 40.73 -10.57 -61.95
C ASN A 413 39.25 -10.37 -61.52
N THR A 414 38.31 -10.81 -62.36
CA THR A 414 36.87 -10.70 -62.13
C THR A 414 36.39 -11.48 -60.90
N ARG A 415 36.91 -12.69 -60.66
CA ARG A 415 36.56 -13.51 -59.49
C ARG A 415 36.97 -12.84 -58.18
N HIS A 416 38.13 -12.19 -58.17
CA HIS A 416 38.63 -11.43 -57.04
C HIS A 416 37.74 -10.19 -56.81
N ARG A 417 37.35 -9.48 -57.88
CA ARG A 417 36.43 -8.33 -57.78
C ARG A 417 35.09 -8.69 -57.14
N LEU A 418 34.50 -9.83 -57.49
CA LEU A 418 33.20 -10.25 -56.94
C LEU A 418 33.26 -10.47 -55.42
N VAL A 419 34.32 -11.12 -54.91
CA VAL A 419 34.50 -11.31 -53.46
C VAL A 419 34.71 -9.97 -52.75
N LEU A 420 35.49 -9.06 -53.35
CA LEU A 420 35.68 -7.72 -52.79
C LEU A 420 34.40 -6.87 -52.84
N MET A 421 33.59 -6.99 -53.88
CA MET A 421 32.27 -6.33 -53.96
C MET A 421 31.34 -6.84 -52.85
N GLY A 422 31.30 -8.15 -52.60
CA GLY A 422 30.55 -8.72 -51.48
C GLY A 422 31.05 -8.23 -50.12
N LEU A 423 32.38 -8.15 -49.94
CA LEU A 423 33.00 -7.60 -48.73
C LEU A 423 32.69 -6.10 -48.56
N MET A 424 32.70 -5.32 -49.63
CA MET A 424 32.31 -3.90 -49.61
C MET A 424 30.84 -3.73 -49.24
N PHE A 425 29.96 -4.55 -49.78
CA PHE A 425 28.54 -4.51 -49.42
C PHE A 425 28.35 -4.88 -47.94
N TYR A 426 29.03 -5.93 -47.47
CA TYR A 426 29.05 -6.30 -46.06
C TYR A 426 29.56 -5.15 -45.17
N SER A 427 30.69 -4.51 -45.53
CA SER A 427 31.26 -3.43 -44.72
C SER A 427 30.34 -2.21 -44.66
N ILE A 428 29.67 -1.84 -45.75
CA ILE A 428 28.68 -0.75 -45.77
C ILE A 428 27.55 -1.05 -44.78
N VAL A 429 26.98 -2.26 -44.82
CA VAL A 429 25.86 -2.66 -43.94
C VAL A 429 26.32 -2.74 -42.48
N ALA A 430 27.42 -3.44 -42.21
CA ALA A 430 27.93 -3.66 -40.86
C ALA A 430 28.38 -2.35 -40.19
N TYR A 431 29.03 -1.45 -40.93
CA TYR A 431 29.47 -0.15 -40.44
C TYR A 431 28.26 0.76 -40.16
N SER A 432 27.27 0.80 -41.06
CA SER A 432 26.04 1.59 -40.86
C SER A 432 25.25 1.12 -39.64
N ALA A 433 25.12 -0.20 -39.47
CA ALA A 433 24.49 -0.78 -38.28
C ALA A 433 25.26 -0.42 -36.99
N TRP A 434 26.59 -0.44 -37.06
CA TRP A 434 27.43 -0.12 -35.90
C TRP A 434 27.28 1.34 -35.49
N GLN A 435 27.30 2.24 -36.47
CA GLN A 435 27.05 3.66 -36.25
C GLN A 435 25.65 3.90 -35.66
N GLY A 436 24.61 3.25 -36.19
CA GLY A 436 23.24 3.37 -35.70
C GLY A 436 23.10 2.98 -34.22
N ILE A 437 23.60 1.80 -33.83
CA ILE A 437 23.56 1.33 -32.44
C ILE A 437 24.39 2.23 -31.53
N THR A 438 25.57 2.64 -31.98
CA THR A 438 26.46 3.56 -31.25
C THR A 438 25.76 4.90 -30.96
N ILE A 439 25.06 5.46 -31.95
CA ILE A 439 24.27 6.69 -31.80
C ILE A 439 23.15 6.49 -30.78
N VAL A 440 22.43 5.36 -30.83
CA VAL A 440 21.37 5.04 -29.87
C VAL A 440 21.94 4.94 -28.45
N GLN A 441 23.03 4.21 -28.24
CA GLN A 441 23.67 4.06 -26.93
C GLN A 441 24.23 5.38 -26.39
N LEU A 442 24.85 6.20 -27.23
CA LEU A 442 25.30 7.54 -26.86
C LEU A 442 24.14 8.45 -26.46
N ASN A 443 22.99 8.29 -27.10
CA ASN A 443 21.77 9.03 -26.84
C ASN A 443 20.94 8.50 -25.65
N GLN A 444 21.28 7.36 -25.04
CA GLN A 444 20.60 6.90 -23.83
C GLN A 444 20.78 7.90 -22.68
N ASP A 445 19.84 7.98 -21.75
CA ASP A 445 19.97 8.89 -20.60
C ASP A 445 21.02 8.36 -19.62
N ASP A 446 22.08 9.13 -19.36
CA ASP A 446 23.10 8.77 -18.35
C ASP A 446 22.48 8.57 -16.96
N GLU A 447 21.38 9.27 -16.69
CA GLU A 447 20.65 9.20 -15.44
C GLU A 447 19.97 7.83 -15.25
N LYS A 448 19.44 7.22 -16.32
CA LYS A 448 18.82 5.89 -16.22
C LYS A 448 19.85 4.81 -15.88
N LEU A 449 21.09 4.97 -16.34
CA LEU A 449 22.18 4.00 -16.09
C LEU A 449 22.76 4.08 -14.67
N ARG A 450 22.78 5.29 -14.09
CA ARG A 450 23.41 5.55 -12.77
C ARG A 450 22.45 5.44 -11.59
N ASN A 451 21.15 5.51 -11.85
CA ASN A 451 20.12 5.38 -10.83
C ASN A 451 19.65 3.93 -10.71
N ILE A 452 19.22 3.55 -9.50
CA ILE A 452 18.56 2.26 -9.23
C ILE A 452 17.17 2.31 -9.86
N GLN A 453 16.88 1.43 -10.83
CA GLN A 453 15.63 1.46 -11.60
C GLN A 453 14.57 0.50 -11.07
N THR A 454 14.99 -0.65 -10.56
CA THR A 454 14.09 -1.76 -10.17
C THR A 454 14.26 -2.13 -8.71
N LEU A 455 13.27 -2.83 -8.15
CA LEU A 455 13.38 -3.39 -6.81
C LEU A 455 14.49 -4.45 -6.72
N GLU A 456 14.76 -5.18 -7.80
CA GLU A 456 15.85 -6.17 -7.84
C GLU A 456 17.21 -5.49 -7.64
N GLU A 457 17.47 -4.39 -8.36
CA GLU A 457 18.70 -3.63 -8.16
C GLU A 457 18.80 -3.07 -6.75
N LEU A 458 17.68 -2.63 -6.15
CA LEU A 458 17.67 -2.17 -4.76
C LEU A 458 18.04 -3.30 -3.78
N ALA A 459 17.50 -4.50 -4.00
CA ALA A 459 17.75 -5.66 -3.17
C ALA A 459 19.23 -6.09 -3.19
N ASP A 460 19.95 -5.79 -4.28
CA ASP A 460 21.38 -6.08 -4.44
C ASP A 460 22.30 -4.93 -3.97
N THR A 461 21.75 -3.78 -3.60
CA THR A 461 22.57 -2.65 -3.10
C THR A 461 22.93 -2.77 -1.62
N ASP A 462 24.00 -2.10 -1.19
CA ASP A 462 24.43 -2.01 0.21
C ASP A 462 23.72 -0.87 0.99
N LEU A 463 22.59 -0.36 0.49
CA LEU A 463 21.84 0.70 1.17
C LEU A 463 21.12 0.17 2.42
N ASP A 464 21.11 0.98 3.48
CA ASP A 464 20.32 0.70 4.68
C ASP A 464 18.84 1.00 4.39
N LEU A 465 18.02 -0.04 4.37
CA LEU A 465 16.61 0.08 4.09
C LEU A 465 15.88 0.42 5.40
N LYS A 466 15.29 1.61 5.49
CA LYS A 466 14.56 2.05 6.69
C LYS A 466 13.10 2.32 6.41
N ALA A 467 12.21 2.03 7.36
CA ALA A 467 10.80 2.40 7.29
C ALA A 467 10.24 2.87 8.64
N ILE A 468 9.20 3.70 8.58
CA ILE A 468 8.43 4.10 9.77
C ILE A 468 7.50 2.97 10.25
N VAL A 469 7.13 2.97 11.53
CA VAL A 469 6.33 1.89 12.16
C VAL A 469 5.05 1.58 11.36
N THR A 470 4.36 2.62 10.91
CA THR A 470 3.07 2.51 10.23
C THR A 470 3.17 1.71 8.93
N PHE A 471 4.23 1.92 8.15
CA PHE A 471 4.52 1.11 6.96
C PHE A 471 5.03 -0.27 7.34
N GLY A 472 5.84 -0.40 8.39
CA GLY A 472 6.33 -1.68 8.89
C GLY A 472 5.21 -2.70 9.13
N ASN A 473 4.08 -2.26 9.72
CA ASN A 473 2.92 -3.12 9.95
C ASN A 473 2.27 -3.60 8.64
N ALA A 474 2.13 -2.72 7.64
CA ALA A 474 1.57 -3.08 6.34
C ALA A 474 2.51 -4.02 5.54
N ILE A 475 3.82 -3.77 5.63
CA ILE A 475 4.86 -4.58 4.98
C ILE A 475 4.92 -5.97 5.60
N ARG A 476 4.83 -6.07 6.94
CA ARG A 476 4.79 -7.35 7.65
C ARG A 476 3.63 -8.25 7.19
N GLY A 477 2.44 -7.68 7.06
CA GLY A 477 1.26 -8.44 6.66
C GLY A 477 1.28 -8.95 5.22
N LYS A 478 2.07 -8.35 4.31
CA LYS A 478 2.02 -8.64 2.87
C LYS A 478 3.30 -9.19 2.25
N ALA A 479 4.48 -8.76 2.71
CA ALA A 479 5.74 -9.01 2.02
C ALA A 479 6.77 -9.82 2.83
N TRP A 480 6.66 -9.84 4.17
CA TRP A 480 7.71 -10.38 5.05
C TRP A 480 8.04 -11.86 4.84
N ASN A 481 7.05 -12.66 4.42
CA ASN A 481 7.21 -14.09 4.16
C ASN A 481 7.25 -14.43 2.65
N GLY A 482 7.42 -13.43 1.78
CA GLY A 482 7.50 -13.66 0.34
C GLY A 482 8.83 -14.29 -0.06
N SER A 483 8.82 -15.25 -0.99
CA SER A 483 10.05 -15.76 -1.63
C SER A 483 10.58 -14.85 -2.74
N ASP A 484 9.84 -13.79 -3.07
CA ASP A 484 10.13 -12.85 -4.14
C ASP A 484 11.10 -11.73 -3.68
N VAL A 485 11.55 -10.88 -4.62
CA VAL A 485 12.38 -9.69 -4.39
C VAL A 485 11.87 -8.86 -3.21
N ARG A 486 10.55 -8.70 -3.12
CA ARG A 486 9.89 -7.94 -2.06
C ARG A 486 10.12 -8.53 -0.67
N GLY A 487 10.20 -9.86 -0.55
CA GLY A 487 10.51 -10.52 0.71
C GLY A 487 11.97 -10.34 1.12
N ARG A 488 12.91 -10.38 0.16
CA ARG A 488 14.32 -10.06 0.42
C ARG A 488 14.50 -8.62 0.92
N ILE A 489 13.81 -7.68 0.29
CA ILE A 489 13.78 -6.27 0.73
C ILE A 489 13.15 -6.16 2.12
N ALA A 490 12.01 -6.81 2.36
CA ALA A 490 11.32 -6.78 3.65
C ALA A 490 12.19 -7.34 4.80
N ALA A 491 12.95 -8.41 4.54
CA ALA A 491 13.85 -9.01 5.52
C ALA A 491 15.04 -8.10 5.91
N ARG A 492 15.49 -7.25 4.99
CA ARG A 492 16.55 -6.25 5.21
C ARG A 492 16.04 -4.94 5.81
N LEU A 493 14.73 -4.74 5.88
CA LEU A 493 14.12 -3.47 6.26
C LEU A 493 14.19 -3.26 7.78
N ASP A 494 14.90 -2.22 8.21
CA ASP A 494 14.90 -1.74 9.58
C ASP A 494 13.68 -0.82 9.82
N VAL A 495 12.76 -1.29 10.67
CA VAL A 495 11.56 -0.53 11.02
C VAL A 495 11.85 0.25 12.29
N GLN A 496 11.80 1.58 12.22
CA GLN A 496 11.93 2.43 13.40
C GLN A 496 10.71 2.22 14.30
N TRP A 497 10.87 1.50 15.42
CA TRP A 497 9.77 1.12 16.33
C TRP A 497 9.26 2.24 17.24
N THR A 498 10.04 3.30 17.39
CA THR A 498 9.67 4.49 18.16
C THR A 498 9.10 5.56 17.24
N PRO A 499 7.88 6.07 17.49
CA PRO A 499 7.32 7.14 16.69
C PRO A 499 8.21 8.37 16.77
N SER A 500 8.58 8.89 15.61
CA SER A 500 9.42 10.09 15.50
C SER A 500 8.82 11.07 14.50
N ASN A 501 8.99 12.36 14.79
CA ASN A 501 8.63 13.46 13.89
C ASN A 501 9.73 13.79 12.89
N ILE A 502 10.87 13.11 13.01
CA ILE A 502 12.05 13.36 12.18
C ILE A 502 11.85 12.60 10.86
N SER A 503 11.82 13.34 9.75
CA SER A 503 11.82 12.70 8.44
C SER A 503 13.12 11.93 8.23
N ILE A 504 13.05 10.71 7.71
CA ILE A 504 14.21 9.89 7.35
C ILE A 504 14.73 10.27 5.94
N ILE A 505 13.93 10.98 5.14
CA ILE A 505 14.27 11.37 3.76
C ILE A 505 15.55 12.23 3.65
N PRO A 506 15.88 13.14 4.59
CA PRO A 506 17.16 13.85 4.59
C PRO A 506 18.38 12.91 4.58
N GLU A 507 18.31 11.75 5.24
CA GLU A 507 19.41 10.77 5.20
C GLU A 507 19.61 10.21 3.79
N VAL A 508 18.53 10.03 3.03
CA VAL A 508 18.58 9.59 1.62
C VAL A 508 19.18 10.69 0.74
N ALA A 509 18.77 11.94 0.96
CA ALA A 509 19.15 13.08 0.13
C ALA A 509 20.59 13.57 0.37
N ASP A 510 21.00 13.66 1.64
CA ASP A 510 22.27 14.28 2.04
C ASP A 510 23.35 13.24 2.39
N ASN A 511 23.04 12.20 3.16
CA ASN A 511 24.01 11.17 3.55
C ASN A 511 24.18 10.08 2.48
N ARG A 512 23.15 9.82 1.67
CA ARG A 512 23.14 8.86 0.56
C ARG A 512 23.41 7.41 0.97
N THR A 513 23.22 7.06 2.24
CA THR A 513 23.43 5.71 2.79
C THR A 513 22.15 4.90 2.90
N THR A 514 20.99 5.55 2.86
CA THR A 514 19.70 4.92 3.17
C THR A 514 18.73 4.94 1.98
N ALA A 515 17.75 4.04 2.01
CA ALA A 515 16.58 4.07 1.15
C ALA A 515 15.30 3.89 1.97
N VAL A 516 14.26 4.63 1.61
CA VAL A 516 13.03 4.72 2.43
C VAL A 516 11.79 4.58 1.54
N PRO A 517 10.80 3.75 1.92
CA PRO A 517 9.53 3.68 1.21
C PRO A 517 8.65 4.89 1.57
N ILE A 518 8.04 5.50 0.54
CA ILE A 518 7.06 6.58 0.68
C ILE A 518 5.80 6.24 -0.10
N ILE A 519 4.72 6.96 0.19
CA ILE A 519 3.49 6.90 -0.60
C ILE A 519 3.75 7.54 -1.98
N GLU A 520 3.37 6.84 -3.06
CA GLU A 520 3.56 7.29 -4.45
C GLU A 520 3.01 8.71 -4.70
N TYR A 521 1.88 9.06 -4.09
CA TYR A 521 1.29 10.40 -4.21
C TYR A 521 2.21 11.53 -3.70
N PHE A 522 3.22 11.22 -2.88
CA PHE A 522 4.16 12.20 -2.35
C PHE A 522 5.42 12.38 -3.19
N VAL A 523 5.61 11.60 -4.26
CA VAL A 523 6.82 11.65 -5.10
C VAL A 523 7.14 13.08 -5.56
N GLU A 524 6.17 13.81 -6.11
CA GLU A 524 6.42 15.17 -6.64
C GLU A 524 6.73 16.18 -5.54
N VAL A 525 6.13 16.03 -4.35
CA VAL A 525 6.42 16.88 -3.19
C VAL A 525 7.81 16.62 -2.65
N VAL A 526 8.17 15.36 -2.49
CA VAL A 526 9.50 14.98 -2.01
C VAL A 526 10.57 15.44 -3.01
N ARG A 527 10.32 15.26 -4.31
CA ARG A 527 11.22 15.73 -5.39
C ARG A 527 11.44 17.24 -5.36
N SER A 528 10.37 18.02 -5.15
CA SER A 528 10.46 19.48 -5.06
C SER A 528 11.13 19.92 -3.75
N ARG A 529 10.80 19.31 -2.61
CA ARG A 529 11.42 19.67 -1.33
C ARG A 529 12.93 19.42 -1.31
N TYR A 530 13.38 18.28 -1.81
CA TYR A 530 14.79 17.87 -1.77
C TYR A 530 15.50 18.15 -3.10
N PHE A 531 15.53 19.43 -3.49
CA PHE A 531 16.14 19.92 -4.72
C PHE A 531 17.49 20.59 -4.47
N ASP A 532 18.48 20.30 -5.31
CA ASP A 532 19.79 20.97 -5.32
C ASP A 532 19.73 22.24 -6.19
N PRO A 533 19.81 23.45 -5.59
CA PRO A 533 19.71 24.71 -6.33
C PRO A 533 20.92 24.97 -7.25
N VAL A 534 22.09 24.41 -6.92
CA VAL A 534 23.32 24.63 -7.70
C VAL A 534 23.32 23.75 -8.94
N ARG A 535 22.99 22.47 -8.78
CA ARG A 535 22.91 21.50 -9.89
C ARG A 535 21.62 21.60 -10.68
N LYS A 536 20.62 22.33 -10.15
CA LYS A 536 19.27 22.44 -10.70
C LYS A 536 18.61 21.07 -10.92
N ARG A 537 18.79 20.13 -9.98
CA ARG A 537 18.25 18.76 -10.05
C ARG A 537 17.80 18.27 -8.68
N SER A 538 16.92 17.26 -8.65
CA SER A 538 16.54 16.55 -7.43
C SER A 538 17.74 15.83 -6.82
N LYS A 539 17.88 15.87 -5.49
CA LYS A 539 18.88 15.08 -4.75
C LYS A 539 18.50 13.60 -4.64
N VAL A 540 17.21 13.31 -4.80
CA VAL A 540 16.62 11.97 -4.65
C VAL A 540 16.09 11.43 -5.98
N TYR A 541 16.09 10.12 -6.11
CA TYR A 541 15.51 9.35 -7.20
C TYR A 541 14.41 8.41 -6.66
N PHE A 542 13.47 8.02 -7.51
CA PHE A 542 12.33 7.19 -7.12
C PHE A 542 12.27 5.95 -7.99
N ILE A 543 12.14 4.79 -7.36
CA ILE A 543 11.87 3.53 -8.04
C ILE A 543 10.36 3.49 -8.31
N HIS A 544 9.98 3.59 -9.58
CA HIS A 544 8.56 3.63 -9.98
C HIS A 544 7.84 2.28 -9.80
N GLU A 545 8.59 1.19 -9.69
CA GLU A 545 8.04 -0.12 -9.37
C GLU A 545 7.48 -0.13 -7.93
N PRO A 546 6.19 -0.42 -7.74
CA PRO A 546 5.59 -0.41 -6.41
C PRO A 546 6.09 -1.59 -5.58
N PHE A 547 6.57 -1.31 -4.38
CA PHE A 547 6.99 -2.31 -3.41
C PHE A 547 5.80 -3.08 -2.85
N ILE A 548 4.81 -2.37 -2.31
CA ILE A 548 3.54 -2.96 -1.87
C ILE A 548 2.38 -2.03 -2.23
N GLU A 549 1.21 -2.63 -2.41
CA GLU A 549 -0.06 -1.92 -2.60
C GLU A 549 -1.06 -2.38 -1.53
N TYR A 550 -1.74 -1.45 -0.87
CA TYR A 550 -2.78 -1.75 0.12
C TYR A 550 -3.91 -0.72 0.08
N LEU A 551 -5.08 -1.14 0.56
CA LEU A 551 -6.26 -0.30 0.64
C LEU A 551 -6.24 0.48 1.94
N THR A 552 -6.70 1.73 1.91
CA THR A 552 -6.89 2.54 3.11
C THR A 552 -8.35 2.85 3.38
N ALA A 553 -8.65 3.09 4.65
CA ALA A 553 -9.97 3.53 5.12
C ALA A 553 -9.83 4.39 6.38
N MET A 554 -10.86 5.18 6.66
CA MET A 554 -11.10 5.71 7.99
C MET A 554 -11.61 4.60 8.91
N ALA A 555 -11.57 4.84 10.22
CA ALA A 555 -12.01 3.86 11.21
C ALA A 555 -12.75 4.52 12.35
N LEU A 556 -13.71 3.76 12.88
CA LEU A 556 -14.48 4.08 14.08
C LEU A 556 -14.35 2.93 15.08
N PRO A 557 -14.69 3.20 16.35
CA PRO A 557 -14.95 2.14 17.31
C PRO A 557 -16.03 1.17 16.81
N LYS A 558 -15.89 -0.14 17.04
CA LYS A 558 -16.93 -1.14 16.66
C LYS A 558 -18.27 -0.89 17.34
N ASN A 559 -18.24 -0.28 18.52
CA ASN A 559 -19.43 0.11 19.28
C ASN A 559 -20.05 1.44 18.83
N SER A 560 -19.52 2.09 17.79
CA SER A 560 -20.05 3.38 17.36
C SER A 560 -21.39 3.22 16.62
N PRO A 561 -22.47 3.85 17.11
CA PRO A 561 -23.77 3.84 16.41
C PRO A 561 -23.75 4.69 15.13
N LEU A 562 -22.73 5.51 14.93
CA LEU A 562 -22.59 6.39 13.76
C LEU A 562 -22.02 5.66 12.53
N PHE A 563 -21.50 4.44 12.72
CA PHE A 563 -20.86 3.66 11.68
C PHE A 563 -21.70 3.52 10.39
N PRO A 564 -23.00 3.15 10.43
CA PRO A 564 -23.80 2.99 9.21
C PRO A 564 -23.96 4.29 8.42
N THR A 565 -24.18 5.41 9.11
CA THR A 565 -24.35 6.73 8.50
C THR A 565 -23.04 7.21 7.88
N ILE A 566 -21.95 7.18 8.63
CA ILE A 566 -20.63 7.61 8.14
C ILE A 566 -20.17 6.73 6.97
N ARG A 567 -20.43 5.42 7.03
CA ARG A 567 -20.17 4.50 5.91
C ARG A 567 -20.95 4.90 4.67
N ARG A 568 -22.24 5.19 4.78
CA ARG A 568 -23.06 5.64 3.65
C ARG A 568 -22.57 6.97 3.06
N LEU A 569 -22.20 7.92 3.91
CA LEU A 569 -21.62 9.19 3.45
C LEU A 569 -20.28 8.99 2.75
N THR A 570 -19.44 8.09 3.28
CA THR A 570 -18.15 7.74 2.68
C THR A 570 -18.34 7.13 1.28
N MET A 571 -19.26 6.17 1.15
CA MET A 571 -19.65 5.60 -0.15
C MET A 571 -20.09 6.69 -1.12
N SER A 572 -20.99 7.58 -0.67
CA SER A 572 -21.50 8.66 -1.51
C SER A 572 -20.39 9.62 -1.95
N CYS A 573 -19.41 9.92 -1.10
CA CYS A 573 -18.26 10.75 -1.48
C CYS A 573 -17.38 10.07 -2.53
N LEU A 574 -17.19 8.76 -2.43
CA LEU A 574 -16.43 7.96 -3.39
C LEU A 574 -17.16 7.89 -4.74
N GLU A 575 -18.45 7.56 -4.73
CA GLU A 575 -19.32 7.46 -5.91
C GLU A 575 -19.46 8.81 -6.65
N ASN A 576 -19.53 9.92 -5.91
CA ASN A 576 -19.57 11.27 -6.49
C ASN A 576 -18.18 11.76 -6.96
N GLY A 577 -17.12 10.96 -6.85
CA GLY A 577 -15.79 11.29 -7.33
C GLY A 577 -15.02 12.31 -6.48
N ILE A 578 -15.46 12.61 -5.25
CA ILE A 578 -14.78 13.55 -4.34
C ILE A 578 -13.37 13.05 -4.03
N VAL A 579 -13.23 11.75 -3.74
CA VAL A 579 -11.93 11.13 -3.47
C VAL A 579 -10.97 11.29 -4.66
N ASN A 580 -11.45 10.99 -5.87
CA ASN A 580 -10.66 11.11 -7.11
C ASN A 580 -10.24 12.55 -7.38
N PHE A 581 -11.15 13.51 -7.15
CA PHE A 581 -10.86 14.94 -7.27
C PHE A 581 -9.80 15.40 -6.25
N GLN A 582 -9.90 14.99 -4.99
CA GLN A 582 -8.90 15.36 -3.99
C GLN A 582 -7.53 14.75 -4.31
N LEU A 583 -7.47 13.49 -4.73
CA LEU A 583 -6.22 12.84 -5.15
C LEU A 583 -5.58 13.50 -6.40
N SER A 584 -6.39 13.95 -7.36
CA SER A 584 -5.88 14.67 -8.53
C SER A 584 -5.38 16.07 -8.16
N LEU A 585 -6.08 16.77 -7.25
CA LEU A 585 -5.67 18.06 -6.71
C LEU A 585 -4.31 17.98 -5.99
N ILE A 586 -4.08 16.90 -5.22
CA ILE A 586 -2.81 16.60 -4.55
C ILE A 586 -1.67 16.51 -5.57
N ARG A 587 -1.86 15.68 -6.61
CA ARG A 587 -0.87 15.52 -7.68
C ARG A 587 -0.61 16.84 -8.38
N HIS A 588 -1.66 17.58 -8.73
CA HIS A 588 -1.54 18.86 -9.42
C HIS A 588 -0.80 19.90 -8.56
N LYS A 589 -1.08 19.97 -7.25
CA LYS A 589 -0.34 20.84 -6.32
C LYS A 589 1.13 20.45 -6.19
N GLY A 590 1.45 19.16 -6.17
CA GLY A 590 2.84 18.69 -6.22
C GLY A 590 3.58 19.19 -7.47
N VAL A 591 2.93 19.09 -8.63
CA VAL A 591 3.45 19.63 -9.89
C VAL A 591 3.56 21.15 -9.85
N LEU A 592 2.58 21.87 -9.30
CA LEU A 592 2.64 23.32 -9.15
C LEU A 592 3.78 23.77 -8.22
N LEU A 593 4.04 23.04 -7.13
CA LEU A 593 5.19 23.31 -6.25
C LEU A 593 6.51 23.11 -7.01
N GLN A 594 6.60 22.04 -7.80
CA GLN A 594 7.73 21.82 -8.69
C GLN A 594 7.88 22.96 -9.70
N ILE A 595 6.81 23.36 -10.39
CA ILE A 595 6.81 24.48 -11.35
C ILE A 595 7.18 25.80 -10.65
N ALA A 596 6.67 26.08 -9.45
CA ALA A 596 6.97 27.30 -8.71
C ALA A 596 8.44 27.36 -8.30
N GLN A 597 9.00 26.25 -7.82
CA GLN A 597 10.43 26.16 -7.53
C GLN A 597 11.28 26.28 -8.79
N ASN A 598 10.85 25.65 -9.88
CA ASN A 598 11.49 25.75 -11.19
C ASN A 598 11.45 27.17 -11.76
N ARG A 599 10.33 27.88 -11.58
CA ARG A 599 10.12 29.28 -12.00
C ARG A 599 10.98 30.24 -11.19
N ASN A 600 11.03 30.06 -9.87
CA ASN A 600 11.85 30.87 -8.97
C ASN A 600 13.35 30.59 -9.11
N ARG A 601 13.76 29.51 -9.81
CA ARG A 601 15.18 29.09 -9.94
C ARG A 601 15.57 28.67 -11.38
N THR A 602 14.95 29.29 -12.39
CA THR A 602 15.25 29.23 -13.85
C THR A 602 15.48 27.83 -14.43
N LEU A 603 14.42 27.19 -14.94
CA LEU A 603 14.56 26.05 -15.83
C LEU A 603 15.00 26.50 -17.23
N ARG A 604 15.98 25.79 -17.80
CA ARG A 604 16.09 25.59 -19.24
C ARG A 604 15.06 24.51 -19.58
N ASP A 605 14.02 24.83 -20.33
CA ASP A 605 13.13 23.83 -20.97
C ASP A 605 13.86 23.00 -22.04
N GLU A 606 15.09 23.37 -22.36
CA GLU A 606 15.94 22.58 -23.24
C GLU A 606 16.51 21.38 -22.49
N PRO A 607 16.28 20.13 -22.97
CA PRO A 607 17.01 18.98 -22.45
C PRO A 607 18.49 19.34 -22.46
N PRO A 608 19.24 19.10 -21.36
CA PRO A 608 20.64 19.50 -21.29
C PRO A 608 21.33 19.03 -22.56
N ALA A 609 21.99 19.94 -23.28
CA ALA A 609 22.69 19.63 -24.51
C ALA A 609 23.38 18.28 -24.35
N ARG A 610 23.09 17.32 -25.23
CA ARG A 610 23.55 15.94 -25.09
C ARG A 610 25.07 15.93 -25.15
N LYS A 611 25.70 16.05 -23.99
CA LYS A 611 27.16 16.12 -23.84
C LYS A 611 27.69 14.70 -23.88
N VAL A 612 28.40 14.36 -24.95
CA VAL A 612 29.22 13.15 -24.96
C VAL A 612 30.39 13.39 -24.02
N ASN A 613 30.39 12.72 -22.87
CA ASN A 613 31.50 12.82 -21.94
C ASN A 613 32.72 12.09 -22.55
N LEU A 614 33.88 12.76 -22.60
CA LEU A 614 35.14 12.17 -23.07
C LEU A 614 35.50 10.90 -22.28
N PHE A 615 35.06 10.82 -21.03
CA PHE A 615 35.21 9.63 -20.20
C PHE A 615 34.61 8.36 -20.82
N ASN A 616 33.49 8.48 -21.57
CA ASN A 616 32.87 7.34 -22.25
C ASN A 616 33.74 6.82 -23.41
N MET A 617 34.67 7.64 -23.93
CA MET A 617 35.60 7.29 -25.01
C MET A 617 36.96 6.78 -24.50
N ARG A 618 37.19 6.70 -23.18
CA ARG A 618 38.51 6.35 -22.59
C ARG A 618 39.08 5.04 -23.11
N PHE A 619 38.24 4.02 -23.31
CA PHE A 619 38.68 2.72 -23.81
C PHE A 619 39.20 2.80 -25.24
N VAL A 620 38.61 3.66 -26.09
CA VAL A 620 39.10 3.90 -27.45
C VAL A 620 40.50 4.50 -27.42
N PHE A 621 40.72 5.50 -26.55
CA PHE A 621 42.03 6.12 -26.38
C PHE A 621 43.06 5.12 -25.84
N TYR A 622 42.70 4.28 -24.87
CA TYR A 622 43.62 3.25 -24.36
C TYR A 622 43.99 2.23 -25.44
N VAL A 623 43.01 1.73 -26.21
CA VAL A 623 43.27 0.79 -27.30
C VAL A 623 44.15 1.43 -28.37
N TYR A 624 43.87 2.68 -28.75
CA TYR A 624 44.68 3.42 -29.70
C TYR A 624 46.12 3.59 -29.22
N LEU A 625 46.34 3.98 -27.96
CA LEU A 625 47.69 4.13 -27.40
C LEU A 625 48.43 2.80 -27.33
N VAL A 626 47.77 1.72 -26.93
CA VAL A 626 48.36 0.37 -26.90
C VAL A 626 48.73 -0.10 -28.31
N MET A 627 47.87 0.11 -29.31
CA MET A 627 48.16 -0.26 -30.69
C MET A 627 49.34 0.53 -31.27
N ASN A 628 49.42 1.84 -31.02
CA ASN A 628 50.56 2.65 -31.44
C ASN A 628 51.86 2.25 -30.74
N GLY A 629 51.80 2.00 -29.42
CA GLY A 629 52.94 1.49 -28.66
C GLY A 629 53.45 0.16 -29.20
N GLY A 630 52.52 -0.76 -29.53
CA GLY A 630 52.84 -2.04 -30.18
C GLY A 630 53.50 -1.86 -31.55
N ALA A 631 52.97 -0.95 -32.38
CA ALA A 631 53.55 -0.65 -33.70
C ALA A 631 54.98 -0.08 -33.61
N ILE A 632 55.21 0.84 -32.67
CA ILE A 632 56.54 1.40 -32.38
C ILE A 632 57.50 0.30 -31.93
N LEU A 633 57.05 -0.60 -31.05
CA LEU A 633 57.86 -1.72 -30.57
C LEU A 633 58.23 -2.69 -31.71
N VAL A 634 57.29 -3.02 -32.59
CA VAL A 634 57.56 -3.83 -33.80
C VAL A 634 58.58 -3.15 -34.70
N PHE A 635 58.46 -1.84 -34.92
CA PHE A 635 59.44 -1.08 -35.70
C PHE A 635 60.85 -1.13 -35.11
N PHE A 636 60.99 -0.97 -33.79
CA PHE A 636 62.29 -1.11 -33.12
C PHE A 636 62.84 -2.53 -33.21
N LEU A 637 61.99 -3.56 -33.08
CA LEU A 637 62.39 -4.95 -33.26
C LEU A 637 62.85 -5.23 -34.68
N GLU A 638 62.16 -4.71 -35.70
CA GLU A 638 62.55 -4.84 -37.11
C GLU A 638 63.89 -4.15 -37.37
N LEU A 639 64.08 -2.94 -36.82
CA LEU A 639 65.34 -2.20 -36.93
C LEU A 639 66.50 -2.93 -36.24
N ALA A 640 66.26 -3.52 -35.07
CA ALA A 640 67.24 -4.33 -34.35
C ALA A 640 67.58 -5.62 -35.12
N TYR A 641 66.57 -6.31 -35.64
CA TYR A 641 66.73 -7.49 -36.48
C TYR A 641 67.52 -7.18 -37.76
N HIS A 642 67.17 -6.10 -38.45
CA HIS A 642 67.86 -5.66 -39.67
C HIS A 642 69.32 -5.25 -39.38
N ARG A 643 69.59 -4.57 -38.25
CA ARG A 643 70.98 -4.28 -37.81
C ARG A 643 71.75 -5.57 -37.52
N HIS A 644 71.15 -6.56 -36.86
CA HIS A 644 71.78 -7.84 -36.58
C HIS A 644 72.07 -8.64 -37.86
N GLN A 645 71.12 -8.65 -38.81
CA GLN A 645 71.27 -9.30 -40.10
C GLN A 645 72.34 -8.63 -40.97
N LYS A 646 72.40 -7.28 -40.98
CA LYS A 646 73.46 -6.51 -41.65
C LYS A 646 74.82 -6.83 -41.05
N LYS A 647 74.96 -6.89 -39.72
CA LYS A 647 76.22 -7.27 -39.05
C LYS A 647 76.65 -8.70 -39.41
N ARG A 648 75.72 -9.66 -39.46
CA ARG A 648 75.96 -11.04 -39.91
C ARG A 648 76.36 -11.14 -41.38
N THR A 649 75.73 -10.38 -42.28
CA THR A 649 76.10 -10.38 -43.71
C THR A 649 77.45 -9.70 -43.94
N THR A 650 77.78 -8.62 -43.24
CA THR A 650 79.12 -7.99 -43.29
C THR A 650 80.21 -8.94 -42.77
N LEU A 651 79.96 -9.66 -41.66
CA LEU A 651 80.87 -10.70 -41.15
C LEU A 651 81.07 -11.85 -42.15
N ARG A 652 79.99 -12.32 -42.81
CA ARG A 652 80.09 -13.34 -43.88
C ARG A 652 80.84 -12.83 -45.12
N ARG A 653 80.66 -11.56 -45.51
CA ARG A 653 81.37 -10.92 -46.64
C ARG A 653 82.87 -10.75 -46.34
N ASN A 654 83.22 -10.37 -45.11
CA ASN A 654 84.62 -10.27 -44.66
C ASN A 654 85.30 -11.66 -44.58
N ARG A 655 84.59 -12.70 -44.12
CA ARG A 655 85.10 -14.09 -44.15
C ARG A 655 85.32 -14.62 -45.59
N ARG A 656 84.46 -14.26 -46.55
CA ARG A 656 84.65 -14.61 -47.97
C ARG A 656 85.84 -13.87 -48.59
N ARG A 657 86.05 -12.59 -48.28
CA ARG A 657 87.24 -11.82 -48.72
C ARG A 657 88.54 -12.36 -48.12
N ALA A 658 88.53 -12.83 -46.87
CA ALA A 658 89.69 -13.46 -46.24
C ALA A 658 90.05 -14.83 -46.87
N ARG A 659 89.07 -15.60 -47.37
CA ARG A 659 89.34 -16.84 -48.12
C ARG A 659 89.88 -16.58 -49.53
N ALA A 660 89.38 -15.57 -50.25
CA ALA A 660 89.87 -15.23 -51.58
C ALA A 660 91.31 -14.69 -51.60
N ARG A 661 91.81 -14.11 -50.50
CA ARG A 661 93.22 -13.68 -50.35
C ARG A 661 94.19 -14.83 -50.01
N ARG A 662 93.71 -16.01 -49.60
CA ARG A 662 94.57 -17.17 -49.26
C ARG A 662 94.86 -18.10 -50.44
N SER A 663 94.17 -17.96 -51.58
CA SER A 663 94.31 -18.86 -52.73
C SER A 663 95.19 -18.33 -53.88
N SER A 664 95.97 -17.25 -53.66
CA SER A 664 96.83 -16.66 -54.70
C SER A 664 98.29 -16.47 -54.27
N ILE A 665 98.82 -17.41 -53.47
CA ILE A 665 100.27 -17.50 -53.21
C ILE A 665 100.74 -18.83 -53.79
N ILE A 666 101.15 -18.82 -55.06
CA ILE A 666 102.03 -19.85 -55.63
C ILE A 666 103.39 -19.17 -55.82
N TRP A 667 104.38 -19.70 -55.12
CA TRP A 667 105.79 -19.31 -55.16
C TRP A 667 106.49 -19.85 -56.43
N PRO A 668 107.54 -19.19 -56.93
CA PRO A 668 108.37 -19.67 -58.04
C PRO A 668 109.54 -20.56 -57.55
N TYR A 669 109.91 -21.56 -58.34
CA TYR A 669 111.18 -22.33 -58.34
C TYR A 669 111.43 -22.65 -59.83
N ILE A 670 112.50 -22.19 -60.52
CA ILE A 670 113.93 -22.61 -60.50
C ILE A 670 114.00 -24.13 -60.54
N GLU A 671 114.34 -24.83 -61.63
CA GLU A 671 115.41 -24.69 -62.65
C GLU A 671 114.90 -24.82 -64.10
#